data_AF-A0ABD3DYE3-F1
#
_entry.id   AF-A0ABD3DYE3-F1
#
_cell.length_a   1.000
_cell.length_b   1.000
_cell.length_c   1.000
_cell.angle_alpha   90.00
_cell.angle_beta   90.00
_cell.angle_gamma   90.00
#
_symmetry.space_group_name_H-M   'P 1'
#
loop_
_entity.id
_entity.type
_entity.pdbx_description
1 polymer ?
#
loop_
_entity_poly.entity_id
_entity_poly.type
_entity_poly.pdbx_seq_one_letter_code
_entity_poly.pdbx_strand_id
1 'polypeptide(L)'
;MNPPTSSLASPTHSWAGHQVHVSLPINQFLNAGVDPKEIPLPHEFILNRDLLAQLYPSFAEGATPFFTLNWSKYAEFLTFRGGLDPVTGGLWLTDVAHHHLAIAILFLIAGHMYRTNWGIGHGLKDILEAHKGPFTGQGHKGLYEILTTSWHAQLSLNLAMLGSLTIVVAHHMYAMPPYPYLATDYGTQLSLFTHHMWIGGFLIVGAAAHAAIFMVRDYDPTTRYNDLLDRVLRHRDAIISHLNWACIFLGFHSFGLYIHNDTMSALGRPQDMFSDTAIQLQPVFAQWIQNTHAPGATAPGATASTSLTWGGGDLVAVGGKVALLPIPLGTADFLVHHIHAFTIHVTVLILLKGVLFARSSRLIPDKANLGFRFPCDGPGRGGTCQVSAWDHVFLGLFWMYNSISVVIFHFSWKMQSDVWGSISDQGVVTHITGGNFAQSSITINGWLRDFLWAQASQDPTTRRIWFGIATAHDFESHDDITEERLYQNIFASHFGQLAIIFLWTSGNLFHVAWQGNFESWVQDPLHVRPIAHAIWDPHFGQPAVEAFTRGGAPGPVNIAYSGVYQWWYTIGLRTNEDLYTGALFLLFLSAISLIAGWLHLQPKWKPSVSWFKNAESRLNHHLSGLFGVSSLAWTGHLVHVAIPTSRGQYVRWNNFLDVLPHPQGLGPLFTGQWNLYAQNPDSSSHLFGTSQGAGTAILTLLGGFHPQTQSLWLTDIAHHHLAIAFIFLVAGHMYRTNFGIGHSIKDLLDAHIPPGGRLGRGHKGLYDTINNSLHFQLGLSLASLGVITSLVAQHMYSLPAYAFIAQDFTTQAALYTHHQYIAGFIMTGAFAHGAIFFIRDYNPEQNEDNVLARMLDHKEAIISHLSWASLFLGFHTLGLYVHNDVMLAFGTPEKQILIEPIFAQWIQSAHGKTSYGFDVLLSSTSGPAFNAGRSIWLPGWLNAINENTNSLFLTIGPGDFLVHHAIALGLHTTTLILVKGALDARGSKLMPDKKDFGYSFPCDGPIKDEGLCRGRAVEPPTAAYGVCTSNPVSSSIRIVSISATIKGVEIQVLRHPYLVGCQKELKDDSACHNQNFDSHDKVPQKG
;
A
#
# COMPACT_ATOMS: atom_id res chain seq x y z
N MET A 1 27.59 23.48 18.65
CA MET A 1 26.68 24.58 18.29
C MET A 1 27.40 25.93 18.35
N ASN A 2 27.49 26.64 17.23
CA ASN A 2 27.64 28.11 17.24
C ASN A 2 26.22 28.71 17.21
N PRO A 3 25.95 29.83 17.90
CA PRO A 3 24.67 30.51 17.79
C PRO A 3 24.53 31.13 16.38
N PRO A 4 23.49 30.78 15.59
CA PRO A 4 23.37 31.24 14.20
C PRO A 4 22.84 32.67 14.08
N THR A 5 22.70 33.41 15.18
CA THR A 5 22.08 34.74 15.25
C THR A 5 22.74 35.76 14.32
N SER A 6 24.06 35.84 14.27
CA SER A 6 24.77 36.71 13.32
C SER A 6 24.62 36.25 11.85
N SER A 7 24.59 34.95 11.59
CA SER A 7 24.37 34.38 10.25
C SER A 7 22.91 34.47 9.76
N LEU A 8 21.94 34.61 10.68
CA LEU A 8 20.53 34.85 10.34
C LEU A 8 20.25 36.34 10.13
N ALA A 9 20.94 37.22 10.86
CA ALA A 9 20.79 38.67 10.68
C ALA A 9 21.14 39.15 9.26
N SER A 10 22.19 38.60 8.63
CA SER A 10 22.64 39.03 7.30
C SER A 10 21.60 38.78 6.19
N PRO A 11 21.01 37.57 6.03
CA PRO A 11 19.89 37.35 5.12
C PRO A 11 18.68 38.22 5.42
N THR A 12 18.27 38.37 6.68
CA THR A 12 17.11 39.19 7.06
C THR A 12 17.34 40.68 6.75
N HIS A 13 18.54 41.20 6.99
CA HIS A 13 18.92 42.57 6.64
C HIS A 13 18.99 42.77 5.12
N SER A 14 19.55 41.80 4.38
CA SER A 14 19.58 41.84 2.91
C SER A 14 18.18 41.76 2.29
N TRP A 15 17.24 41.05 2.93
CA TRP A 15 15.85 40.99 2.49
C TRP A 15 15.12 42.31 2.74
N ALA A 16 15.26 42.90 3.93
CA ALA A 16 14.75 44.25 4.22
C ALA A 16 15.31 45.28 3.23
N GLY A 17 16.63 45.21 2.93
CA GLY A 17 17.26 46.05 1.91
C GLY A 17 16.67 45.85 0.51
N HIS A 18 16.41 44.61 0.08
CA HIS A 18 15.73 44.34 -1.19
C HIS A 18 14.31 44.92 -1.22
N GLN A 19 13.54 44.75 -0.14
CA GLN A 19 12.20 45.33 -0.04
C GLN A 19 12.22 46.86 -0.12
N VAL A 20 13.17 47.51 0.56
CA VAL A 20 13.34 48.97 0.59
C VAL A 20 13.84 49.55 -0.74
N HIS A 21 14.84 48.94 -1.37
CA HIS A 21 15.49 49.50 -2.57
C HIS A 21 14.91 49.02 -3.91
N VAL A 22 14.09 47.95 -3.93
CA VAL A 22 13.52 47.38 -5.16
C VAL A 22 12.01 47.22 -5.07
N SER A 23 11.51 46.50 -4.06
CA SER A 23 10.10 46.10 -4.05
C SER A 23 9.16 47.28 -3.77
N LEU A 24 9.51 48.17 -2.84
CA LEU A 24 8.68 49.31 -2.45
C LEU A 24 8.52 50.39 -3.53
N PRO A 25 9.57 50.82 -4.27
CA PRO A 25 9.42 51.73 -5.40
C PRO A 25 8.49 51.20 -6.49
N ILE A 26 8.63 49.91 -6.84
CA ILE A 26 7.79 49.25 -7.85
C ILE A 26 6.34 49.17 -7.35
N ASN A 27 6.12 48.78 -6.09
CA ASN A 27 4.79 48.69 -5.50
C ASN A 27 4.10 50.07 -5.41
N GLN A 28 4.85 51.16 -5.23
CA GLN A 28 4.30 52.52 -5.21
C GLN A 28 3.80 52.95 -6.60
N PHE A 29 4.53 52.63 -7.68
CA PHE A 29 4.06 52.88 -9.05
C PHE A 29 2.88 51.98 -9.45
N LEU A 30 2.87 50.70 -9.04
CA LEU A 30 1.73 49.81 -9.25
C LEU A 30 0.47 50.31 -8.51
N ASN A 31 0.61 50.75 -7.26
CA ASN A 31 -0.50 51.35 -6.50
C ASN A 31 -0.94 52.71 -7.06
N ALA A 32 -0.12 53.38 -7.86
CA ALA A 32 -0.49 54.58 -8.63
C ALA A 32 -1.12 54.27 -10.00
N GLY A 33 -1.25 52.98 -10.38
CA GLY A 33 -1.91 52.55 -11.62
C GLY A 33 -1.04 52.65 -12.88
N VAL A 34 0.29 52.75 -12.75
CA VAL A 34 1.23 52.81 -13.88
C VAL A 34 1.36 51.43 -14.56
N ASP A 35 1.40 51.38 -15.90
CA ASP A 35 1.62 50.12 -16.64
C ASP A 35 2.97 49.52 -16.24
N PRO A 36 3.07 48.21 -15.91
CA PRO A 36 4.33 47.58 -15.54
C PRO A 36 5.50 47.73 -16.54
N LYS A 37 5.22 48.11 -17.80
CA LYS A 37 6.23 48.43 -18.83
C LYS A 37 6.86 49.82 -18.68
N GLU A 38 6.19 50.74 -17.98
CA GLU A 38 6.62 52.14 -17.76
C GLU A 38 7.34 52.32 -16.41
N ILE A 39 7.32 51.29 -15.56
CA ILE A 39 8.02 51.29 -14.27
C ILE A 39 9.54 51.08 -14.52
N PRO A 40 10.43 51.93 -13.98
CA PRO A 40 11.89 51.76 -14.07
C PRO A 40 12.37 50.39 -13.61
N LEU A 41 13.42 49.85 -14.24
CA LEU A 41 13.90 48.51 -13.90
C LEU A 41 14.52 48.47 -12.49
N PRO A 42 14.49 47.32 -11.78
CA PRO A 42 15.02 47.16 -10.42
C PRO A 42 16.42 47.74 -10.15
N HIS A 43 17.31 47.71 -11.16
CA HIS A 43 18.68 48.22 -11.04
C HIS A 43 18.76 49.75 -11.14
N GLU A 44 17.79 50.40 -11.79
CA GLU A 44 17.74 51.86 -11.93
C GLU A 44 17.44 52.52 -10.57
N PHE A 45 16.53 51.95 -9.78
CA PHE A 45 16.29 52.39 -8.38
C PHE A 45 17.53 52.21 -7.49
N ILE A 46 18.26 51.10 -7.62
CA ILE A 46 19.47 50.85 -6.82
C ILE A 46 20.60 51.84 -7.18
N LEU A 47 20.76 52.15 -8.47
CA LEU A 47 21.87 52.97 -8.97
C LEU A 47 21.56 54.48 -8.98
N ASN A 48 20.28 54.88 -9.06
CA ASN A 48 19.85 56.28 -9.06
C ASN A 48 19.16 56.65 -7.72
N ARG A 49 19.96 57.17 -6.79
CA ARG A 49 19.48 57.65 -5.49
C ARG A 49 18.46 58.79 -5.61
N ASP A 50 18.56 59.64 -6.63
CA ASP A 50 17.66 60.78 -6.82
C ASP A 50 16.26 60.33 -7.28
N LEU A 51 16.17 59.19 -7.96
CA LEU A 51 14.90 58.53 -8.30
C LEU A 51 14.20 57.97 -7.04
N LEU A 52 14.97 57.36 -6.12
CA LEU A 52 14.43 56.94 -4.81
C LEU A 52 14.02 58.14 -3.95
N ALA A 53 14.80 59.23 -3.94
CA ALA A 53 14.50 60.43 -3.17
C ALA A 53 13.28 61.22 -3.68
N GLN A 54 12.89 61.05 -4.94
CA GLN A 54 11.62 61.58 -5.48
C GLN A 54 10.39 60.83 -4.94
N LEU A 55 10.54 59.52 -4.70
CA LEU A 55 9.47 58.66 -4.18
C LEU A 55 9.36 58.69 -2.65
N TYR A 56 10.50 58.82 -1.97
CA TYR A 56 10.67 58.79 -0.52
C TYR A 56 11.71 59.86 -0.10
N PRO A 57 11.30 61.11 0.15
CA PRO A 57 12.21 62.24 0.41
C PRO A 57 13.27 61.99 1.48
N SER A 58 12.97 61.20 2.50
CA SER A 58 13.91 60.80 3.56
C SER A 58 15.17 60.07 3.07
N PHE A 59 15.18 59.47 1.87
CA PHE A 59 16.40 58.90 1.27
C PHE A 59 17.48 59.96 1.00
N ALA A 60 17.14 61.25 0.90
CA ALA A 60 18.10 62.35 0.81
C ALA A 60 18.98 62.49 2.08
N GLU A 61 18.51 62.04 3.24
CA GLU A 61 19.27 62.05 4.51
C GLU A 61 20.23 60.86 4.65
N GLY A 62 20.06 59.83 3.82
CA GLY A 62 20.92 58.65 3.76
C GLY A 62 20.87 57.80 5.04
N ALA A 63 22.01 57.23 5.45
CA ALA A 63 22.12 56.44 6.67
C ALA A 63 22.23 57.28 7.96
N THR A 64 22.24 58.61 7.87
CA THR A 64 22.48 59.50 9.02
C THR A 64 21.40 59.37 10.11
N PRO A 65 20.09 59.31 9.79
CA PRO A 65 19.05 59.06 10.80
C PRO A 65 19.17 57.69 11.48
N PHE A 66 19.67 56.65 10.79
CA PHE A 66 19.89 55.32 11.38
C PHE A 66 20.89 55.35 12.53
N PHE A 67 22.09 55.90 12.29
CA PHE A 67 23.17 55.96 13.29
C PHE A 67 22.96 57.03 14.38
N THR A 68 22.06 57.99 14.16
CA THR A 68 21.68 59.01 15.17
C THR A 68 20.42 58.64 15.97
N LEU A 69 19.88 57.43 15.77
CA LEU A 69 18.65 56.91 16.39
C LEU A 69 17.37 57.72 16.07
N ASN A 70 17.41 58.63 15.08
CA ASN A 70 16.26 59.39 14.61
C ASN A 70 15.43 58.59 13.59
N TRP A 71 15.07 57.35 13.95
CA TRP A 71 14.45 56.38 13.04
C TRP A 71 13.07 56.81 12.54
N SER A 72 12.41 57.73 13.25
CA SER A 72 11.19 58.44 12.81
C SER A 72 11.31 59.09 11.42
N LYS A 73 12.54 59.42 10.96
CA LYS A 73 12.78 59.93 9.61
C LYS A 73 12.46 58.93 8.50
N TYR A 74 12.52 57.63 8.75
CA TYR A 74 12.25 56.59 7.75
C TYR A 74 10.78 56.13 7.73
N ALA A 75 9.89 56.78 8.48
CA ALA A 75 8.47 56.41 8.59
C ALA A 75 7.69 56.48 7.27
N GLU A 76 8.26 57.05 6.21
CA GLU A 76 7.72 57.04 4.84
C GLU A 76 7.72 55.63 4.23
N PHE A 77 8.72 54.80 4.54
CA PHE A 77 8.94 53.48 3.94
C PHE A 77 9.16 52.33 4.94
N LEU A 78 9.47 52.63 6.21
CA LEU A 78 9.51 51.68 7.32
C LEU A 78 8.34 51.97 8.27
N THR A 79 7.11 51.68 7.83
CA THR A 79 5.88 51.99 8.59
C THR A 79 5.58 50.94 9.66
N PHE A 80 4.53 51.21 10.45
CA PHE A 80 3.92 50.26 11.38
C PHE A 80 2.39 50.46 11.39
N ARG A 81 1.75 50.28 10.22
CA ARG A 81 0.32 50.55 10.00
C ARG A 81 -0.58 49.52 10.64
N GLY A 82 -0.21 48.24 10.56
CA GLY A 82 -1.11 47.12 10.84
C GLY A 82 -2.22 46.96 9.80
N GLY A 83 -3.08 45.96 10.00
CA GLY A 83 -4.11 45.58 9.04
C GLY A 83 -3.55 44.99 7.74
N LEU A 84 -4.37 45.03 6.69
CA LEU A 84 -4.02 44.59 5.33
C LEU A 84 -4.08 45.78 4.37
N ASP A 85 -3.31 45.70 3.28
CA ASP A 85 -3.45 46.57 2.12
C ASP A 85 -4.82 46.27 1.43
N PRO A 86 -5.73 47.25 1.28
CA PRO A 86 -7.07 47.02 0.74
C PRO A 86 -7.10 46.75 -0.77
N VAL A 87 -5.99 46.97 -1.49
CA VAL A 87 -5.88 46.67 -2.92
C VAL A 87 -5.45 45.22 -3.14
N THR A 88 -4.59 44.68 -2.28
CA THR A 88 -3.97 43.36 -2.47
C THR A 88 -4.39 42.29 -1.46
N GLY A 89 -4.93 42.67 -0.29
CA GLY A 89 -5.27 41.75 0.79
C GLY A 89 -4.05 41.14 1.52
N GLY A 90 -2.83 41.60 1.24
CA GLY A 90 -1.61 41.22 1.96
C GLY A 90 -1.23 42.22 3.06
N LEU A 91 -0.24 41.88 3.88
CA LEU A 91 0.41 42.85 4.78
C LEU A 91 1.06 44.00 3.99
N TRP A 92 1.06 45.20 4.56
CA TRP A 92 1.76 46.36 3.99
C TRP A 92 3.26 46.06 3.81
N LEU A 93 3.76 46.16 2.58
CA LEU A 93 5.16 45.86 2.25
C LEU A 93 6.16 46.71 3.04
N THR A 94 5.76 47.93 3.43
CA THR A 94 6.51 48.85 4.31
C THR A 94 6.59 48.37 5.75
N ASP A 95 5.53 47.75 6.28
CA ASP A 95 5.52 47.12 7.62
C ASP A 95 6.36 45.83 7.60
N VAL A 96 6.29 45.05 6.51
CA VAL A 96 7.12 43.84 6.33
C VAL A 96 8.61 44.21 6.28
N ALA A 97 8.98 45.29 5.58
CA ALA A 97 10.35 45.80 5.54
C ALA A 97 10.83 46.28 6.93
N HIS A 98 10.00 47.02 7.68
CA HIS A 98 10.27 47.42 9.06
C HIS A 98 10.50 46.19 9.95
N HIS A 99 9.60 45.20 9.90
CA HIS A 99 9.67 43.97 10.70
C HIS A 99 10.97 43.19 10.46
N HIS A 100 11.38 43.01 9.20
CA HIS A 100 12.62 42.31 8.87
C HIS A 100 13.87 43.10 9.32
N LEU A 101 13.89 44.43 9.17
CA LEU A 101 15.00 45.24 9.68
C LEU A 101 15.09 45.17 11.21
N ALA A 102 13.95 45.24 11.92
CA ALA A 102 13.90 45.12 13.37
C ALA A 102 14.40 43.75 13.86
N ILE A 103 13.96 42.65 13.24
CA ILE A 103 14.45 41.30 13.55
C ILE A 103 15.96 41.17 13.26
N ALA A 104 16.46 41.73 12.15
CA ALA A 104 17.88 41.70 11.85
C ALA A 104 18.70 42.42 12.94
N ILE A 105 18.25 43.59 13.42
CA ILE A 105 18.90 44.34 14.52
C ILE A 105 18.85 43.53 15.82
N LEU A 106 17.70 42.93 16.16
CA LEU A 106 17.56 42.07 17.34
C LEU A 106 18.48 40.85 17.28
N PHE A 107 18.64 40.21 16.12
CA PHE A 107 19.57 39.10 15.93
C PHE A 107 21.04 39.51 15.96
N LEU A 108 21.40 40.72 15.47
CA LEU A 108 22.74 41.27 15.66
C LEU A 108 23.06 41.49 17.14
N ILE A 109 22.14 42.10 17.90
CA ILE A 109 22.30 42.34 19.35
C ILE A 109 22.38 41.01 20.10
N ALA A 110 21.45 40.08 19.85
CA ALA A 110 21.45 38.74 20.45
C ALA A 110 22.70 37.92 20.09
N GLY A 111 23.33 38.16 18.93
CA GLY A 111 24.61 37.56 18.56
C GLY A 111 25.76 37.93 19.49
N HIS A 112 25.77 39.16 20.00
CA HIS A 112 26.82 39.64 20.92
C HIS A 112 26.60 39.19 22.39
N MET A 113 25.45 38.60 22.71
CA MET A 113 25.19 38.01 24.04
C MET A 113 25.98 36.70 24.27
N TYR A 114 26.39 36.02 23.20
CA TYR A 114 27.13 34.76 23.25
C TYR A 114 28.61 34.98 22.93
N ARG A 115 29.51 34.21 23.56
CA ARG A 115 30.97 34.41 23.47
C ARG A 115 31.48 34.25 22.04
N THR A 116 31.88 35.37 21.46
CA THR A 116 32.54 35.47 20.15
C THR A 116 34.05 35.20 20.25
N ASN A 117 34.71 35.05 19.10
CA ASN A 117 36.18 34.96 19.01
C ASN A 117 36.91 36.22 19.56
N TRP A 118 36.19 37.34 19.75
CA TRP A 118 36.69 38.58 20.35
C TRP A 118 36.55 38.61 21.88
N GLY A 119 36.11 37.51 22.51
CA GLY A 119 35.91 37.41 23.97
C GLY A 119 34.62 38.05 24.50
N ILE A 120 33.95 38.87 23.69
CA ILE A 120 32.65 39.50 24.01
C ILE A 120 31.56 38.43 24.05
N GLY A 121 30.79 38.37 25.15
CA GLY A 121 29.62 37.52 25.34
C GLY A 121 29.82 36.31 26.28
N HIS A 122 28.72 35.67 26.67
CA HIS A 122 28.70 34.55 27.60
C HIS A 122 28.97 33.21 26.91
N GLY A 123 29.77 32.33 27.53
CA GLY A 123 30.00 30.99 27.00
C GLY A 123 28.74 30.12 27.12
N LEU A 124 28.34 29.45 26.03
CA LEU A 124 27.15 28.58 26.06
C LEU A 124 27.28 27.43 27.06
N LYS A 125 28.50 26.90 27.25
CA LYS A 125 28.81 25.95 28.32
C LYS A 125 28.57 26.58 29.70
N ASP A 126 29.15 27.75 29.94
CA ASP A 126 29.03 28.49 31.20
C ASP A 126 27.56 28.77 31.56
N ILE A 127 26.75 29.18 30.58
CA ILE A 127 25.30 29.38 30.75
C ILE A 127 24.60 28.07 31.17
N LEU A 128 24.85 26.97 30.46
CA LEU A 128 24.22 25.68 30.77
C LEU A 128 24.68 25.14 32.13
N GLU A 129 25.97 25.21 32.45
CA GLU A 129 26.48 24.77 33.76
C GLU A 129 26.06 25.71 34.91
N ALA A 130 25.66 26.95 34.63
CA ALA A 130 25.07 27.85 35.63
C ALA A 130 23.60 27.54 35.97
N HIS A 131 22.90 26.69 35.19
CA HIS A 131 21.51 26.26 35.49
C HIS A 131 21.44 25.24 36.63
N LYS A 132 21.83 25.67 37.84
CA LYS A 132 21.82 24.89 39.09
C LYS A 132 20.95 25.61 40.12
N GLY A 133 20.07 24.85 40.79
CA GLY A 133 19.17 25.35 41.82
C GLY A 133 18.82 24.24 42.82
N PRO A 134 18.14 24.56 43.94
CA PRO A 134 17.94 23.64 45.06
C PRO A 134 17.24 22.32 44.70
N PHE A 135 16.47 22.30 43.60
CA PHE A 135 15.73 21.13 43.12
C PHE A 135 16.25 20.55 41.79
N THR A 136 17.37 21.03 41.22
CA THR A 136 17.85 20.63 39.88
C THR A 136 19.00 19.62 39.85
N GLY A 137 19.60 19.28 41.00
CA GLY A 137 20.73 18.33 41.06
C GLY A 137 22.02 18.94 40.51
N GLN A 138 22.69 18.27 39.57
CA GLN A 138 23.83 18.85 38.84
C GLN A 138 23.40 19.85 37.74
N GLY A 139 22.09 20.04 37.50
CA GLY A 139 21.59 20.96 36.49
C GLY A 139 21.85 20.48 35.07
N HIS A 140 22.11 21.41 34.14
CA HIS A 140 22.44 21.08 32.74
C HIS A 140 23.93 20.77 32.53
N LYS A 141 24.66 20.37 33.59
CA LYS A 141 26.07 19.99 33.52
C LYS A 141 26.27 18.87 32.49
N GLY A 142 27.24 19.02 31.59
CA GLY A 142 27.49 18.06 30.53
C GLY A 142 26.55 18.14 29.31
N LEU A 143 25.49 18.96 29.34
CA LEU A 143 24.56 19.09 28.21
C LEU A 143 25.25 19.74 27.00
N TYR A 144 26.18 20.67 27.23
CA TYR A 144 27.00 21.28 26.18
C TYR A 144 27.80 20.22 25.40
N GLU A 145 28.41 19.27 26.10
CA GLU A 145 29.16 18.16 25.52
C GLU A 145 28.25 17.23 24.71
N ILE A 146 27.04 16.92 25.18
CA ILE A 146 26.05 16.15 24.41
C ILE A 146 25.70 16.88 23.10
N LEU A 147 25.44 18.20 23.19
CA LEU A 147 25.06 19.07 22.07
C LEU A 147 26.24 19.53 21.19
N THR A 148 27.43 18.96 21.38
CA THR A 148 28.60 19.17 20.53
C THR A 148 29.19 17.86 20.01
N THR A 149 29.10 16.77 20.77
CA THR A 149 29.66 15.45 20.39
C THR A 149 28.67 14.51 19.69
N SER A 150 27.38 14.54 20.05
CA SER A 150 26.37 13.72 19.36
C SER A 150 25.76 14.48 18.18
N TRP A 151 25.83 13.87 16.98
CA TRP A 151 25.08 14.31 15.82
C TRP A 151 23.57 14.11 16.01
N HIS A 152 23.15 12.99 16.61
CA HIS A 152 21.72 12.67 16.77
C HIS A 152 21.02 13.57 17.80
N ALA A 153 21.70 13.99 18.87
CA ALA A 153 21.16 14.98 19.81
C ALA A 153 20.98 16.36 19.15
N GLN A 154 21.96 16.81 18.36
CA GLN A 154 21.88 18.07 17.60
C GLN A 154 20.79 18.02 16.53
N LEU A 155 20.74 16.94 15.74
CA LEU A 155 19.74 16.75 14.69
C LEU A 155 18.33 16.63 15.28
N SER A 156 18.15 15.93 16.40
CA SER A 156 16.87 15.84 17.10
C SER A 156 16.30 17.22 17.46
N LEU A 157 17.10 18.08 18.11
CA LEU A 157 16.66 19.42 18.46
C LEU A 157 16.41 20.30 17.23
N ASN A 158 17.27 20.23 16.21
CA ASN A 158 17.10 21.00 14.98
C ASN A 158 15.80 20.62 14.24
N LEU A 159 15.48 19.32 14.17
CA LEU A 159 14.23 18.82 13.60
C LEU A 159 13.01 19.25 14.43
N ALA A 160 13.09 19.22 15.76
CA ALA A 160 12.01 19.67 16.63
C ALA A 160 11.74 21.18 16.50
N MET A 161 12.79 22.00 16.46
CA MET A 161 12.69 23.45 16.28
C MET A 161 12.13 23.82 14.90
N LEU A 162 12.68 23.23 13.82
CA LEU A 162 12.20 23.50 12.46
C LEU A 162 10.77 22.98 12.24
N GLY A 163 10.45 21.80 12.79
CA GLY A 163 9.11 21.21 12.75
C GLY A 163 8.06 22.04 13.48
N SER A 164 8.43 22.61 14.63
CA SER A 164 7.58 23.56 15.35
C SER A 164 7.42 24.88 14.56
N LEU A 165 8.52 25.41 14.01
CA LEU A 165 8.50 26.66 13.25
C LEU A 165 7.61 26.59 12.01
N THR A 166 7.64 25.49 11.25
CA THR A 166 6.76 25.33 10.07
C THR A 166 5.28 25.23 10.44
N ILE A 167 4.93 24.62 11.59
CA ILE A 167 3.54 24.61 12.10
C ILE A 167 3.11 26.03 12.49
N VAL A 168 3.98 26.82 13.12
CA VAL A 168 3.74 28.23 13.43
C VAL A 168 3.55 29.04 12.14
N VAL A 169 4.40 28.84 11.13
CA VAL A 169 4.29 29.47 9.80
C VAL A 169 2.96 29.15 9.13
N ALA A 170 2.51 27.88 9.14
CA ALA A 170 1.21 27.49 8.58
C ALA A 170 0.06 28.37 9.14
N HIS A 171 0.04 28.57 10.46
CA HIS A 171 -0.99 29.37 11.13
C HIS A 171 -0.80 30.88 10.90
N HIS A 172 0.44 31.36 10.76
CA HIS A 172 0.71 32.77 10.48
C HIS A 172 0.34 33.15 9.03
N MET A 173 0.53 32.27 8.04
CA MET A 173 0.33 32.61 6.62
C MET A 173 -1.13 32.87 6.23
N TYR A 174 -2.12 32.36 6.97
CA TYR A 174 -3.54 32.69 6.73
C TYR A 174 -4.02 33.86 7.59
N ALA A 175 -3.54 33.99 8.83
CA ALA A 175 -3.95 35.05 9.75
C ALA A 175 -3.27 36.40 9.46
N MET A 176 -2.05 36.38 8.91
CA MET A 176 -1.23 37.53 8.54
C MET A 176 -0.61 37.30 7.15
N PRO A 177 -1.42 37.27 6.06
CA PRO A 177 -0.97 36.91 4.72
C PRO A 177 0.16 37.83 4.23
N PRO A 178 1.41 37.34 4.08
CA PRO A 178 2.58 38.20 3.87
C PRO A 178 2.82 38.55 2.39
N TYR A 179 1.98 38.06 1.48
CA TYR A 179 2.12 38.22 0.03
C TYR A 179 0.83 38.79 -0.58
N PRO A 180 0.93 39.69 -1.59
CA PRO A 180 -0.22 40.18 -2.36
C PRO A 180 -1.10 39.05 -2.88
N TYR A 181 -2.42 39.24 -2.84
CA TYR A 181 -3.49 38.36 -3.32
C TYR A 181 -3.57 36.96 -2.69
N LEU A 182 -2.63 36.56 -1.83
CA LEU A 182 -2.68 35.28 -1.11
C LEU A 182 -4.00 35.10 -0.34
N ALA A 183 -4.51 36.17 0.26
CA ALA A 183 -5.75 36.16 1.02
C ALA A 183 -7.01 35.78 0.19
N THR A 184 -6.98 36.01 -1.13
CA THR A 184 -8.10 35.70 -2.05
C THR A 184 -7.83 34.51 -2.98
N ASP A 185 -6.65 33.89 -2.88
CA ASP A 185 -6.35 32.56 -3.42
C ASP A 185 -6.44 31.49 -2.32
N TYR A 186 -7.68 31.09 -2.06
CA TYR A 186 -8.05 30.06 -1.09
C TYR A 186 -7.37 28.71 -1.38
N GLY A 187 -7.14 28.39 -2.65
CA GLY A 187 -6.47 27.14 -3.05
C GLY A 187 -4.99 27.14 -2.68
N THR A 188 -4.30 28.25 -2.91
CA THR A 188 -2.91 28.45 -2.48
C THR A 188 -2.80 28.52 -0.95
N GLN A 189 -3.69 29.22 -0.23
CA GLN A 189 -3.71 29.19 1.24
C GLN A 189 -3.88 27.78 1.80
N LEU A 190 -4.89 27.02 1.33
CA LEU A 190 -5.14 25.66 1.80
C LEU A 190 -3.95 24.73 1.51
N SER A 191 -3.33 24.89 0.34
CA SER A 191 -2.15 24.12 -0.07
C SER A 191 -0.92 24.43 0.80
N LEU A 192 -0.66 25.71 1.09
CA LEU A 192 0.46 26.13 1.94
C LEU A 192 0.26 25.70 3.40
N PHE A 193 -0.94 25.86 3.96
CA PHE A 193 -1.27 25.36 5.29
C PHE A 193 -1.04 23.84 5.38
N THR A 194 -1.61 23.08 4.43
CA THR A 194 -1.44 21.63 4.30
C THR A 194 0.03 21.24 4.23
N HIS A 195 0.81 21.88 3.36
CA HIS A 195 2.23 21.61 3.14
C HIS A 195 3.07 21.85 4.40
N HIS A 196 2.91 23.02 5.02
CA HIS A 196 3.68 23.40 6.21
C HIS A 196 3.32 22.57 7.45
N MET A 197 2.06 22.15 7.59
CA MET A 197 1.63 21.20 8.64
C MET A 197 2.26 19.82 8.45
N TRP A 198 2.22 19.25 7.23
CA TRP A 198 2.81 17.94 6.94
C TRP A 198 4.32 17.90 7.19
N ILE A 199 5.06 18.90 6.71
CA ILE A 199 6.50 19.02 6.98
C ILE A 199 6.74 19.09 8.50
N GLY A 200 5.92 19.84 9.23
CA GLY A 200 6.00 19.94 10.69
C GLY A 200 5.91 18.59 11.40
N GLY A 201 4.89 17.79 11.06
CA GLY A 201 4.71 16.46 11.62
C GLY A 201 5.87 15.52 11.33
N PHE A 202 6.32 15.45 10.08
CA PHE A 202 7.43 14.57 9.69
C PHE A 202 8.74 14.97 10.40
N LEU A 203 9.02 16.26 10.53
CA LEU A 203 10.20 16.74 11.27
C LEU A 203 10.09 16.43 12.77
N ILE A 204 8.93 16.58 13.40
CA ILE A 204 8.72 16.26 14.84
C ILE A 204 8.83 14.75 15.11
N VAL A 205 8.28 13.89 14.23
CA VAL A 205 8.47 12.43 14.33
C VAL A 205 9.94 12.05 14.11
N GLY A 206 10.61 12.69 13.16
CA GLY A 206 12.06 12.54 12.94
C GLY A 206 12.89 12.97 14.16
N ALA A 207 12.50 14.05 14.83
CA ALA A 207 13.16 14.53 16.04
C ALA A 207 13.13 13.48 17.16
N ALA A 208 11.97 12.84 17.38
CA ALA A 208 11.82 11.75 18.34
C ALA A 208 12.60 10.49 17.93
N ALA A 209 12.66 10.17 16.63
CA ALA A 209 13.48 9.08 16.12
C ALA A 209 14.97 9.29 16.41
N HIS A 210 15.50 10.49 16.12
CA HIS A 210 16.90 10.81 16.43
C HIS A 210 17.19 10.92 17.92
N ALA A 211 16.24 11.40 18.74
CA ALA A 211 16.36 11.35 20.20
C ALA A 211 16.46 9.90 20.70
N ALA A 212 15.67 8.97 20.17
CA ALA A 212 15.74 7.56 20.53
C ALA A 212 17.05 6.89 20.07
N ILE A 213 17.56 7.23 18.87
CA ILE A 213 18.87 6.73 18.40
C ILE A 213 20.01 7.27 19.26
N PHE A 214 19.98 8.56 19.63
CA PHE A 214 20.90 9.15 20.62
C PHE A 214 20.83 8.37 21.95
N MET A 215 19.62 8.13 22.47
CA MET A 215 19.41 7.39 23.71
C MET A 215 19.99 5.97 23.65
N VAL A 216 19.90 5.25 22.54
CA VAL A 216 20.48 3.90 22.41
C VAL A 216 22.00 3.96 22.24
N ARG A 217 22.51 4.78 21.32
CA ARG A 217 23.89 4.69 20.81
C ARG A 217 24.89 5.64 21.49
N ASP A 218 24.46 6.86 21.81
CA ASP A 218 25.35 7.97 22.19
C ASP A 218 25.25 8.35 23.68
N TYR A 219 24.14 8.03 24.35
CA TYR A 219 23.97 8.29 25.79
C TYR A 219 24.63 7.22 26.65
N ASP A 220 25.71 7.59 27.33
CA ASP A 220 26.34 6.82 28.40
C ASP A 220 25.78 7.25 29.78
N PRO A 221 25.21 6.35 30.60
CA PRO A 221 24.76 6.68 31.95
C PRO A 221 25.91 6.79 32.97
N THR A 222 27.09 6.23 32.71
CA THR A 222 28.17 6.15 33.71
C THR A 222 28.84 7.50 33.97
N THR A 223 28.94 8.36 32.95
CA THR A 223 29.45 9.73 33.06
C THR A 223 28.38 10.78 33.44
N ARG A 224 27.12 10.36 33.67
CA ARG A 224 25.93 11.25 33.66
C ARG A 224 25.07 11.21 34.92
N TYR A 225 25.70 11.07 36.08
CA TYR A 225 24.97 10.96 37.35
C TYR A 225 24.34 12.29 37.82
N ASN A 226 23.03 12.27 38.04
CA ASN A 226 22.19 13.33 38.63
C ASN A 226 22.20 14.67 37.85
N ASP A 227 22.44 14.61 36.53
CA ASP A 227 22.18 15.72 35.59
C ASP A 227 20.69 15.76 35.17
N LEU A 228 20.32 16.77 34.38
CA LEU A 228 18.95 16.94 33.86
C LEU A 228 18.40 15.65 33.21
N LEU A 229 19.19 14.99 32.38
CA LEU A 229 18.71 13.89 31.53
C LEU A 229 18.59 12.60 32.33
N ASP A 230 19.55 12.29 33.20
CA ASP A 230 19.43 11.17 34.15
C ASP A 230 18.21 11.34 35.06
N ARG A 231 17.95 12.56 35.58
CA ARG A 231 16.75 12.81 36.40
C ARG A 231 15.45 12.63 35.62
N VAL A 232 15.37 13.09 34.36
CA VAL A 232 14.23 12.80 33.46
C VAL A 232 14.06 11.29 33.25
N LEU A 233 15.15 10.55 33.04
CA LEU A 233 15.13 9.09 32.84
C LEU A 233 14.75 8.31 34.11
N ARG A 234 15.02 8.84 35.31
CA ARG A 234 14.56 8.28 36.60
C ARG A 234 13.07 8.56 36.85
N HIS A 235 12.55 9.70 36.37
CA HIS A 235 11.13 10.06 36.51
C HIS A 235 10.25 9.61 35.34
N ARG A 236 10.79 8.89 34.34
CA ARG A 236 10.08 8.49 33.11
C ARG A 236 8.75 7.76 33.33
N ASP A 237 8.67 6.89 34.34
CA ASP A 237 7.45 6.16 34.67
C ASP A 237 6.33 7.13 35.11
N ALA A 238 6.66 8.18 35.87
CA ALA A 238 5.71 9.21 36.30
C ALA A 238 5.32 10.15 35.15
N ILE A 239 6.27 10.54 34.29
CA ILE A 239 6.03 11.39 33.12
C ILE A 239 5.05 10.70 32.16
N ILE A 240 5.30 9.42 31.82
CA ILE A 240 4.43 8.65 30.94
C ILE A 240 3.10 8.29 31.61
N SER A 241 3.07 8.05 32.94
CA SER A 241 1.81 7.83 33.67
C SER A 241 0.91 9.06 33.68
N HIS A 242 1.46 10.26 33.91
CA HIS A 242 0.69 11.52 33.88
C HIS A 242 0.21 11.85 32.46
N LEU A 243 1.06 11.68 31.45
CA LEU A 243 0.67 11.92 30.06
C LEU A 243 -0.38 10.89 29.58
N ASN A 244 -0.29 9.63 30.03
CA ASN A 244 -1.34 8.63 29.80
C ASN A 244 -2.67 9.01 30.46
N TRP A 245 -2.65 9.52 31.70
CA TRP A 245 -3.85 10.06 32.35
C TRP A 245 -4.44 11.25 31.56
N ALA A 246 -3.60 12.17 31.08
CA ALA A 246 -4.05 13.30 30.25
C ALA A 246 -4.67 12.85 28.92
N CYS A 247 -4.09 11.85 28.24
CA CYS A 247 -4.68 11.26 27.04
C CYS A 247 -6.04 10.61 27.31
N ILE A 248 -6.17 9.86 28.41
CA ILE A 248 -7.44 9.24 28.83
C ILE A 248 -8.48 10.32 29.15
N PHE A 249 -8.11 11.33 29.94
CA PHE A 249 -8.98 12.45 30.30
C PHE A 249 -9.48 13.21 29.06
N LEU A 250 -8.57 13.63 28.18
CA LEU A 250 -8.91 14.34 26.94
C LEU A 250 -9.74 13.48 25.99
N GLY A 251 -9.47 12.17 25.90
CA GLY A 251 -10.26 11.22 25.11
C GLY A 251 -11.71 11.14 25.61
N PHE A 252 -11.92 10.86 26.90
CA PHE A 252 -13.27 10.80 27.47
C PHE A 252 -14.03 12.13 27.35
N HIS A 253 -13.38 13.28 27.53
CA HIS A 253 -14.05 14.58 27.41
C HIS A 253 -14.37 14.94 25.96
N SER A 254 -13.41 14.82 25.04
CA SER A 254 -13.63 15.16 23.62
C SER A 254 -14.75 14.33 23.01
N PHE A 255 -14.62 13.00 23.03
CA PHE A 255 -15.67 12.12 22.48
C PHE A 255 -16.98 12.19 23.28
N GLY A 256 -16.93 12.36 24.60
CA GLY A 256 -18.12 12.47 25.45
C GLY A 256 -19.02 13.65 25.12
N LEU A 257 -18.45 14.84 24.90
CA LEU A 257 -19.21 16.05 24.51
C LEU A 257 -19.90 15.88 23.15
N TYR A 258 -19.20 15.26 22.20
CA TYR A 258 -19.73 14.96 20.87
C TYR A 258 -20.85 13.90 20.91
N ILE A 259 -20.64 12.79 21.63
CA ILE A 259 -21.64 11.73 21.81
C ILE A 259 -22.89 12.27 22.51
N HIS A 260 -22.74 13.16 23.50
CA HIS A 260 -23.88 13.87 24.12
C HIS A 260 -24.66 14.68 23.08
N ASN A 261 -23.98 15.45 22.23
CA ASN A 261 -24.64 16.25 21.19
C ASN A 261 -25.35 15.42 20.13
N ASP A 262 -24.71 14.36 19.61
CA ASP A 262 -25.34 13.42 18.69
C ASP A 262 -26.56 12.73 19.36
N THR A 263 -26.48 12.37 20.65
CA THR A 263 -27.58 11.79 21.43
C THR A 263 -28.75 12.76 21.62
N MET A 264 -28.50 14.00 22.06
CA MET A 264 -29.56 14.99 22.28
C MET A 264 -30.20 15.44 20.95
N SER A 265 -29.42 15.50 19.87
CA SER A 265 -29.93 15.70 18.51
C SER A 265 -30.86 14.56 18.09
N ALA A 266 -30.45 13.30 18.26
CA ALA A 266 -31.25 12.12 17.94
C ALA A 266 -32.53 12.00 18.80
N LEU A 267 -32.51 12.50 20.04
CA LEU A 267 -33.68 12.58 20.93
C LEU A 267 -34.59 13.79 20.64
N GLY A 268 -34.28 14.63 19.65
CA GLY A 268 -35.07 15.81 19.31
C GLY A 268 -34.98 16.93 20.36
N ARG A 269 -33.86 17.03 21.07
CA ARG A 269 -33.61 17.95 22.19
C ARG A 269 -32.48 18.96 21.92
N PRO A 270 -32.58 19.83 20.90
CA PRO A 270 -31.51 20.78 20.57
C PRO A 270 -31.18 21.77 21.69
N GLN A 271 -32.16 22.11 22.55
CA GLN A 271 -31.95 22.96 23.73
C GLN A 271 -31.08 22.34 24.82
N ASP A 272 -30.82 21.02 24.76
CA ASP A 272 -29.97 20.30 25.71
C ASP A 272 -28.57 19.98 25.13
N MET A 273 -28.26 20.44 23.91
CA MET A 273 -26.96 20.27 23.27
C MET A 273 -25.93 21.32 23.76
N PHE A 274 -24.65 20.96 23.70
CA PHE A 274 -23.54 21.91 23.78
C PHE A 274 -23.45 22.68 22.45
N SER A 275 -23.97 23.91 22.46
CA SER A 275 -23.94 24.84 21.31
C SER A 275 -23.96 26.29 21.80
N ASP A 276 -23.63 27.23 20.91
CA ASP A 276 -23.69 28.66 21.21
C ASP A 276 -25.12 29.20 21.40
N THR A 277 -26.15 28.41 21.07
CA THR A 277 -27.58 28.73 21.27
C THR A 277 -28.24 27.97 22.43
N ALA A 278 -27.52 27.05 23.07
CA ALA A 278 -28.01 26.20 24.17
C ALA A 278 -26.98 26.14 25.31
N ILE A 279 -26.35 24.98 25.57
CA ILE A 279 -25.38 24.82 26.65
C ILE A 279 -23.99 25.30 26.17
N GLN A 280 -23.71 26.59 26.31
CA GLN A 280 -22.48 27.20 25.81
C GLN A 280 -21.22 26.68 26.53
N LEU A 281 -20.21 26.24 25.77
CA LEU A 281 -18.86 25.92 26.28
C LEU A 281 -17.84 26.83 25.62
N GLN A 282 -17.66 28.03 26.18
CA GLN A 282 -16.81 29.06 25.57
C GLN A 282 -15.31 28.80 25.82
N PRO A 283 -14.43 28.96 24.80
CA PRO A 283 -12.98 28.82 24.95
C PRO A 283 -12.34 30.06 25.59
N VAL A 284 -12.70 30.34 26.85
CA VAL A 284 -12.39 31.58 27.60
C VAL A 284 -10.92 32.01 27.52
N PHE A 285 -9.97 31.08 27.63
CA PHE A 285 -8.54 31.41 27.56
C PHE A 285 -8.09 31.82 26.14
N ALA A 286 -8.62 31.17 25.10
CA ALA A 286 -8.33 31.53 23.72
C ALA A 286 -8.99 32.87 23.36
N GLN A 287 -10.24 33.09 23.77
CA GLN A 287 -10.94 34.37 23.66
C GLN A 287 -10.20 35.49 24.41
N TRP A 288 -9.64 35.22 25.59
CA TRP A 288 -8.82 36.19 26.33
C TRP A 288 -7.56 36.58 25.55
N ILE A 289 -6.80 35.60 25.03
CA ILE A 289 -5.64 35.88 24.15
C ILE A 289 -6.07 36.67 22.91
N GLN A 290 -7.16 36.27 22.25
CA GLN A 290 -7.71 36.94 21.08
C GLN A 290 -7.99 38.42 21.37
N ASN A 291 -8.66 38.71 22.49
CA ASN A 291 -8.91 40.07 22.96
C ASN A 291 -7.63 40.86 23.34
N THR A 292 -6.52 40.21 23.72
CA THR A 292 -5.24 40.93 23.92
C THR A 292 -4.60 41.43 22.62
N HIS A 293 -5.01 40.90 21.46
CA HIS A 293 -4.53 41.35 20.14
C HIS A 293 -5.42 42.41 19.47
N ALA A 294 -6.46 42.90 20.18
CA ALA A 294 -7.32 43.99 19.72
C ALA A 294 -6.52 45.32 19.53
N PRO A 295 -7.02 46.25 18.68
CA PRO A 295 -6.34 47.52 18.41
C PRO A 295 -5.93 48.30 19.68
N GLY A 296 -4.68 48.75 19.72
CA GLY A 296 -4.13 49.58 20.80
C GLY A 296 -3.59 48.84 22.04
N ALA A 297 -3.89 47.55 22.22
CA ALA A 297 -3.48 46.81 23.43
C ALA A 297 -1.98 46.43 23.45
N THR A 298 -1.48 45.83 22.36
CA THR A 298 -0.06 45.39 22.22
C THR A 298 0.80 46.33 21.39
N ALA A 299 0.19 47.32 20.74
CA ALA A 299 0.83 48.16 19.72
C ALA A 299 0.34 49.62 19.80
N PRO A 300 0.87 50.45 20.72
CA PRO A 300 0.37 51.81 21.00
C PRO A 300 0.48 52.85 19.88
N GLY A 301 0.97 52.46 18.69
CA GLY A 301 1.13 53.33 17.52
C GLY A 301 0.70 52.70 16.19
N ALA A 302 0.04 51.53 16.21
CA ALA A 302 -0.51 50.92 15.00
C ALA A 302 -1.88 51.53 14.67
N THR A 303 -2.15 51.75 13.39
CA THR A 303 -3.42 52.32 12.90
C THR A 303 -4.54 51.28 12.73
N ALA A 304 -4.21 49.99 12.72
CA ALA A 304 -5.15 48.87 12.71
C ALA A 304 -4.58 47.65 13.49
N SER A 305 -5.42 46.66 13.80
CA SER A 305 -5.01 45.39 14.40
C SER A 305 -3.94 44.67 13.55
N THR A 306 -2.95 44.04 14.17
CA THR A 306 -1.91 43.28 13.45
C THR A 306 -2.43 42.04 12.71
N SER A 307 -3.62 41.55 13.07
CA SER A 307 -4.35 40.52 12.32
C SER A 307 -5.85 40.60 12.61
N LEU A 308 -6.65 40.84 11.57
CA LEU A 308 -8.12 40.99 11.67
C LEU A 308 -8.81 39.71 12.18
N THR A 309 -8.17 38.55 11.98
CA THR A 309 -8.61 37.23 12.46
C THR A 309 -8.86 37.20 13.97
N TRP A 310 -8.14 38.03 14.74
CA TRP A 310 -8.20 38.06 16.21
C TRP A 310 -9.18 39.12 16.75
N GLY A 311 -10.08 39.63 15.90
CA GLY A 311 -11.20 40.47 16.32
C GLY A 311 -10.93 41.98 16.32
N GLY A 312 -12.01 42.76 16.36
CA GLY A 312 -11.94 44.22 16.48
C GLY A 312 -11.57 44.98 15.20
N GLY A 313 -11.81 44.41 14.01
CA GLY A 313 -11.60 45.09 12.73
C GLY A 313 -12.61 44.66 11.66
N ASP A 314 -12.77 45.50 10.64
CA ASP A 314 -13.75 45.34 9.57
C ASP A 314 -13.38 44.26 8.53
N LEU A 315 -14.38 43.84 7.74
CA LEU A 315 -14.21 42.96 6.58
C LEU A 315 -13.30 43.61 5.53
N VAL A 316 -12.23 42.90 5.15
CA VAL A 316 -11.42 43.24 3.96
C VAL A 316 -11.84 42.34 2.81
N ALA A 317 -12.22 42.94 1.69
CA ALA A 317 -12.58 42.26 0.44
C ALA A 317 -11.79 42.85 -0.74
N VAL A 318 -11.36 41.98 -1.66
CA VAL A 318 -10.56 42.34 -2.84
C VAL A 318 -11.17 41.66 -4.06
N GLY A 319 -11.48 42.43 -5.09
CA GLY A 319 -12.04 41.91 -6.36
C GLY A 319 -13.35 41.12 -6.19
N GLY A 320 -14.22 41.51 -5.25
CA GLY A 320 -15.48 40.82 -4.95
C GLY A 320 -15.34 39.53 -4.11
N LYS A 321 -14.14 39.15 -3.70
CA LYS A 321 -13.87 38.05 -2.76
C LYS A 321 -13.57 38.57 -1.35
N VAL A 322 -13.94 37.81 -0.33
CA VAL A 322 -13.47 38.04 1.05
C VAL A 322 -11.97 37.73 1.13
N ALA A 323 -11.17 38.67 1.60
CA ALA A 323 -9.75 38.45 1.88
C ALA A 323 -9.53 38.01 3.33
N LEU A 324 -10.15 38.69 4.30
CA LEU A 324 -10.08 38.32 5.70
C LEU A 324 -11.31 38.82 6.49
N LEU A 325 -11.74 38.00 7.45
CA LEU A 325 -12.79 38.30 8.43
C LEU A 325 -12.29 37.97 9.85
N PRO A 326 -12.84 38.61 10.90
CA PRO A 326 -12.73 38.12 12.26
C PRO A 326 -13.28 36.70 12.40
N ILE A 327 -12.53 35.80 13.05
CA ILE A 327 -12.99 34.42 13.31
C ILE A 327 -13.45 34.31 14.76
N PRO A 328 -14.76 34.35 15.05
CA PRO A 328 -15.25 34.11 16.40
C PRO A 328 -14.98 32.65 16.80
N LEU A 329 -14.50 32.48 18.04
CA LEU A 329 -14.30 31.17 18.67
C LEU A 329 -15.49 30.86 19.58
N GLY A 330 -16.34 29.92 19.18
CA GLY A 330 -17.53 29.50 19.93
C GLY A 330 -17.41 28.10 20.52
N THR A 331 -18.57 27.51 20.84
CA THR A 331 -18.70 26.17 21.43
C THR A 331 -18.24 25.08 20.46
N ALA A 332 -18.48 25.26 19.16
CA ALA A 332 -17.95 24.39 18.10
C ALA A 332 -16.42 24.35 18.10
N ASP A 333 -15.79 25.53 18.20
CA ASP A 333 -14.33 25.66 18.25
C ASP A 333 -13.77 25.05 19.55
N PHE A 334 -14.45 25.20 20.70
CA PHE A 334 -14.06 24.53 21.95
C PHE A 334 -14.05 22.99 21.80
N LEU A 335 -15.10 22.42 21.22
CA LEU A 335 -15.24 20.97 21.03
C LEU A 335 -14.11 20.39 20.14
N VAL A 336 -13.82 20.99 18.99
CA VAL A 336 -12.75 20.49 18.09
C VAL A 336 -11.35 20.69 18.68
N HIS A 337 -11.09 21.78 19.41
CA HIS A 337 -9.78 21.98 20.04
C HIS A 337 -9.45 20.92 21.11
N HIS A 338 -10.46 20.29 21.71
CA HIS A 338 -10.24 19.12 22.59
C HIS A 338 -9.86 17.85 21.81
N ILE A 339 -10.32 17.67 20.57
CA ILE A 339 -9.83 16.59 19.68
C ILE A 339 -8.39 16.86 19.28
N HIS A 340 -8.05 18.10 18.86
CA HIS A 340 -6.66 18.48 18.55
C HIS A 340 -5.74 18.22 19.75
N ALA A 341 -6.17 18.62 20.96
CA ALA A 341 -5.43 18.35 22.19
C ALA A 341 -5.26 16.84 22.42
N PHE A 342 -6.31 16.03 22.32
CA PHE A 342 -6.25 14.58 22.48
C PHE A 342 -5.25 13.93 21.51
N THR A 343 -5.38 14.18 20.20
CA THR A 343 -4.54 13.53 19.18
C THR A 343 -3.07 13.94 19.31
N ILE A 344 -2.79 15.22 19.61
CA ILE A 344 -1.44 15.72 19.89
C ILE A 344 -0.85 15.05 21.13
N HIS A 345 -1.59 14.99 22.25
CA HIS A 345 -1.08 14.37 23.48
C HIS A 345 -0.82 12.86 23.31
N VAL A 346 -1.67 12.13 22.56
CA VAL A 346 -1.43 10.71 22.23
C VAL A 346 -0.18 10.56 21.35
N THR A 347 0.02 11.43 20.36
CA THR A 347 1.23 11.45 19.54
C THR A 347 2.49 11.68 20.38
N VAL A 348 2.45 12.64 21.31
CA VAL A 348 3.56 12.90 22.25
C VAL A 348 3.77 11.71 23.20
N LEU A 349 2.70 11.08 23.71
CA LEU A 349 2.77 9.90 24.59
C LEU A 349 3.56 8.77 23.94
N ILE A 350 3.25 8.46 22.68
CA ILE A 350 3.88 7.37 21.93
C ILE A 350 5.35 7.69 21.65
N LEU A 351 5.63 8.88 21.10
CA LEU A 351 6.99 9.29 20.73
C LEU A 351 7.90 9.42 21.96
N LEU A 352 7.44 10.08 23.03
CA LEU A 352 8.21 10.30 24.26
C LEU A 352 8.46 8.98 25.00
N LYS A 353 7.48 8.06 25.03
CA LYS A 353 7.67 6.70 25.56
C LYS A 353 8.73 5.94 24.75
N GLY A 354 8.71 6.07 23.43
CA GLY A 354 9.72 5.51 22.53
C GLY A 354 11.15 5.97 22.85
N VAL A 355 11.33 7.27 23.16
CA VAL A 355 12.62 7.84 23.56
C VAL A 355 13.04 7.39 24.97
N LEU A 356 12.18 7.59 25.98
CA LEU A 356 12.53 7.38 27.38
C LEU A 356 12.74 5.89 27.74
N PHE A 357 12.11 4.97 27.00
CA PHE A 357 12.24 3.51 27.19
C PHE A 357 13.07 2.84 26.07
N ALA A 358 13.89 3.62 25.35
CA ALA A 358 14.77 3.11 24.30
C ALA A 358 15.91 2.22 24.86
N ARG A 359 16.52 2.61 25.98
CA ARG A 359 17.62 1.86 26.62
C ARG A 359 17.17 0.66 27.45
N SER A 360 16.04 0.78 28.14
CA SER A 360 15.54 -0.23 29.08
C SER A 360 14.03 -0.07 29.35
N SER A 361 13.39 -1.17 29.71
CA SER A 361 12.01 -1.26 30.20
C SER A 361 11.90 -2.35 31.27
N ARG A 362 10.76 -2.45 31.95
CA ARG A 362 10.53 -3.50 32.95
C ARG A 362 10.46 -4.93 32.36
N LEU A 363 10.14 -5.06 31.07
CA LEU A 363 10.08 -6.35 30.36
C LEU A 363 11.42 -6.71 29.71
N ILE A 364 12.06 -5.74 29.03
CA ILE A 364 13.39 -5.89 28.43
C ILE A 364 14.32 -4.86 29.07
N PRO A 365 15.17 -5.24 30.04
CA PRO A 365 16.07 -4.31 30.72
C PRO A 365 17.29 -3.92 29.86
N ASP A 366 17.68 -4.77 28.89
CA ASP A 366 18.93 -4.69 28.13
C ASP A 366 18.77 -4.19 26.68
N LYS A 367 17.67 -3.49 26.35
CA LYS A 367 17.39 -2.97 24.98
C LYS A 367 18.55 -2.18 24.36
N ALA A 368 19.35 -1.48 25.15
CA ALA A 368 20.55 -0.78 24.67
C ALA A 368 21.49 -1.69 23.85
N ASN A 369 21.55 -2.99 24.17
CA ASN A 369 22.35 -4.00 23.46
C ASN A 369 21.65 -4.55 22.21
N LEU A 370 20.32 -4.43 22.12
CA LEU A 370 19.51 -4.88 20.99
C LEU A 370 19.39 -3.84 19.86
N GLY A 371 19.81 -2.59 20.13
CA GLY A 371 19.81 -1.50 19.15
C GLY A 371 18.43 -0.85 18.94
N PHE A 372 18.36 0.02 17.92
CA PHE A 372 17.15 0.83 17.64
C PHE A 372 16.01 0.03 16.98
N ARG A 373 16.34 -1.07 16.28
CA ARG A 373 15.43 -1.84 15.39
C ARG A 373 15.53 -3.36 15.64
N PHE A 374 15.21 -3.82 16.85
CA PHE A 374 15.04 -5.26 17.12
C PHE A 374 13.55 -5.66 16.95
N PRO A 375 13.23 -6.82 16.34
CA PRO A 375 11.84 -7.19 16.06
C PRO A 375 11.10 -7.73 17.30
N CYS A 376 11.77 -8.54 18.11
CA CYS A 376 11.33 -9.14 19.38
C CYS A 376 12.58 -9.45 20.24
N ASP A 377 12.42 -9.76 21.52
CA ASP A 377 13.48 -10.23 22.45
C ASP A 377 13.85 -11.73 22.31
N GLY A 378 13.03 -12.50 21.60
CA GLY A 378 13.25 -13.90 21.27
C GLY A 378 12.45 -14.90 22.12
N PRO A 379 12.28 -16.16 21.68
CA PRO A 379 11.38 -17.12 22.35
C PRO A 379 11.73 -17.35 23.82
N GLY A 380 13.03 -17.49 24.13
CA GLY A 380 13.53 -17.74 25.48
C GLY A 380 13.42 -16.56 26.48
N ARG A 381 12.76 -15.45 26.10
CA ARG A 381 12.56 -14.27 26.96
C ARG A 381 11.10 -13.80 27.06
N GLY A 382 10.17 -14.56 26.49
CA GLY A 382 8.73 -14.23 26.50
C GLY A 382 8.19 -13.68 25.19
N GLY A 383 9.03 -13.45 24.17
CA GLY A 383 8.58 -13.12 22.81
C GLY A 383 7.94 -11.73 22.69
N THR A 384 8.37 -10.75 23.49
CA THR A 384 7.83 -9.40 23.49
C THR A 384 8.24 -8.66 22.21
N CYS A 385 7.37 -8.68 21.19
CA CYS A 385 7.53 -7.91 19.96
C CYS A 385 6.87 -6.52 20.08
N GLN A 386 7.13 -5.63 19.10
CA GLN A 386 6.54 -4.28 19.02
C GLN A 386 6.91 -3.33 20.20
N VAL A 387 8.07 -3.54 20.81
CA VAL A 387 8.56 -2.75 21.96
C VAL A 387 9.92 -2.09 21.72
N SER A 388 10.44 -2.10 20.49
CA SER A 388 11.60 -1.30 20.11
C SER A 388 11.23 0.19 20.02
N ALA A 389 12.24 1.06 19.99
CA ALA A 389 11.99 2.49 19.78
C ALA A 389 11.53 2.78 18.34
N TRP A 390 11.92 1.95 17.36
CA TRP A 390 11.41 2.03 15.99
C TRP A 390 9.91 1.78 15.91
N ASP A 391 9.37 0.82 16.67
CA ASP A 391 7.92 0.54 16.70
C ASP A 391 7.12 1.76 17.22
N HIS A 392 7.69 2.49 18.18
CA HIS A 392 7.10 3.73 18.71
C HIS A 392 7.20 4.89 17.70
N VAL A 393 8.25 4.95 16.88
CA VAL A 393 8.34 5.93 15.77
C VAL A 393 7.30 5.62 14.69
N PHE A 394 7.10 4.33 14.36
CA PHE A 394 6.07 3.91 13.40
C PHE A 394 4.65 4.23 13.88
N LEU A 395 4.32 3.86 15.12
CA LEU A 395 3.02 4.18 15.72
C LEU A 395 2.82 5.69 15.92
N GLY A 396 3.89 6.42 16.25
CA GLY A 396 3.88 7.87 16.38
C GLY A 396 3.70 8.59 15.04
N LEU A 397 4.21 8.03 13.93
CA LEU A 397 3.95 8.53 12.58
C LEU A 397 2.46 8.39 12.21
N PHE A 398 1.83 7.27 12.55
CA PHE A 398 0.39 7.07 12.38
C PHE A 398 -0.45 8.07 13.19
N TRP A 399 -0.13 8.29 14.48
CA TRP A 399 -0.86 9.27 15.29
C TRP A 399 -0.59 10.72 14.90
N MET A 400 0.62 11.05 14.44
CA MET A 400 0.94 12.34 13.84
C MET A 400 0.14 12.58 12.56
N TYR A 401 0.00 11.57 11.69
CA TYR A 401 -0.84 11.64 10.49
C TYR A 401 -2.29 11.98 10.85
N ASN A 402 -2.88 11.24 11.80
CA ASN A 402 -4.26 11.51 12.24
C ASN A 402 -4.41 12.92 12.85
N SER A 403 -3.46 13.34 13.70
CA SER A 403 -3.46 14.69 14.29
C SER A 403 -3.47 15.78 13.23
N ILE A 404 -2.61 15.66 12.21
CA ILE A 404 -2.50 16.63 11.12
C ILE A 404 -3.72 16.59 10.20
N SER A 405 -4.25 15.41 9.89
CA SER A 405 -5.50 15.28 9.13
C SER A 405 -6.66 16.00 9.80
N VAL A 406 -6.83 15.89 11.12
CA VAL A 406 -7.90 16.59 11.85
C VAL A 406 -7.68 18.11 11.89
N VAL A 407 -6.43 18.58 12.06
CA VAL A 407 -6.11 20.03 12.00
C VAL A 407 -6.36 20.62 10.60
N ILE A 408 -5.94 19.93 9.53
CA ILE A 408 -6.14 20.38 8.14
C ILE A 408 -7.62 20.34 7.77
N PHE A 409 -8.36 19.30 8.18
CA PHE A 409 -9.82 19.21 7.97
C PHE A 409 -10.53 20.37 8.68
N HIS A 410 -10.24 20.59 9.96
CA HIS A 410 -10.79 21.68 10.76
C HIS A 410 -10.57 23.04 10.08
N PHE A 411 -9.32 23.34 9.71
CA PHE A 411 -8.98 24.56 8.98
C PHE A 411 -9.74 24.67 7.65
N SER A 412 -9.75 23.60 6.85
CA SER A 412 -10.41 23.56 5.55
C SER A 412 -11.92 23.82 5.65
N TRP A 413 -12.61 23.25 6.64
CA TRP A 413 -14.04 23.49 6.85
C TRP A 413 -14.31 24.88 7.42
N LYS A 414 -13.63 25.27 8.51
CA LYS A 414 -13.81 26.58 9.17
C LYS A 414 -13.61 27.72 8.18
N MET A 415 -12.57 27.66 7.35
CA MET A 415 -12.32 28.70 6.35
C MET A 415 -13.37 28.71 5.22
N GLN A 416 -13.77 27.56 4.67
CA GLN A 416 -14.81 27.51 3.62
C GLN A 416 -16.23 27.82 4.13
N SER A 417 -16.49 27.67 5.42
CA SER A 417 -17.79 27.96 6.04
C SER A 417 -17.89 29.40 6.53
N ASP A 418 -16.91 29.87 7.31
CA ASP A 418 -17.07 31.06 8.14
C ASP A 418 -16.24 32.26 7.63
N VAL A 419 -15.39 32.08 6.60
CA VAL A 419 -14.44 33.12 6.13
C VAL A 419 -14.50 33.32 4.63
N TRP A 420 -14.08 32.34 3.84
CA TRP A 420 -13.95 32.43 2.39
C TRP A 420 -15.33 32.50 1.71
N GLY A 421 -15.48 33.43 0.77
CA GLY A 421 -16.73 33.68 0.07
C GLY A 421 -16.61 34.80 -0.96
N SER A 422 -17.75 35.19 -1.54
CA SER A 422 -17.90 36.43 -2.30
C SER A 422 -18.65 37.49 -1.49
N ILE A 423 -18.48 38.76 -1.84
CA ILE A 423 -19.28 39.88 -1.31
C ILE A 423 -20.13 40.45 -2.46
N SER A 424 -21.39 40.76 -2.17
CA SER A 424 -22.31 41.45 -3.07
C SER A 424 -22.20 42.97 -2.97
N ASP A 425 -22.72 43.70 -3.97
CA ASP A 425 -22.79 45.18 -3.95
C ASP A 425 -23.57 45.76 -2.76
N GLN A 426 -24.35 44.92 -2.06
CA GLN A 426 -25.10 45.27 -0.85
C GLN A 426 -24.33 44.96 0.45
N GLY A 427 -23.06 44.54 0.37
CA GLY A 427 -22.22 44.18 1.51
C GLY A 427 -22.49 42.79 2.11
N VAL A 428 -23.44 42.03 1.57
CA VAL A 428 -23.76 40.68 2.05
C VAL A 428 -22.69 39.69 1.54
N VAL A 429 -22.12 38.91 2.47
CA VAL A 429 -21.16 37.84 2.20
C VAL A 429 -21.88 36.52 1.93
N THR A 430 -21.44 35.80 0.90
CA THR A 430 -21.88 34.44 0.58
C THR A 430 -20.69 33.49 0.68
N HIS A 431 -20.66 32.66 1.73
CA HIS A 431 -19.57 31.71 1.98
C HIS A 431 -19.65 30.47 1.09
N ILE A 432 -18.49 29.86 0.79
CA ILE A 432 -18.37 28.70 -0.12
C ILE A 432 -19.26 27.53 0.35
N THR A 433 -19.36 27.30 1.65
CA THR A 433 -20.16 26.22 2.26
C THR A 433 -21.28 26.72 3.19
N GLY A 434 -21.69 27.99 3.01
CA GLY A 434 -22.94 28.51 3.56
C GLY A 434 -22.99 28.83 5.06
N GLY A 435 -21.85 28.95 5.76
CA GLY A 435 -21.83 29.39 7.17
C GLY A 435 -22.43 28.39 8.17
N ASN A 436 -22.18 27.08 7.96
CA ASN A 436 -22.79 25.99 8.71
C ASN A 436 -21.90 25.37 9.81
N PHE A 437 -20.64 25.78 9.94
CA PHE A 437 -19.68 25.15 10.85
C PHE A 437 -20.17 25.19 12.30
N ALA A 438 -20.59 26.36 12.81
CA ALA A 438 -21.01 26.51 14.20
C ALA A 438 -22.23 25.63 14.59
N GLN A 439 -23.13 25.36 13.64
CA GLN A 439 -24.34 24.56 13.86
C GLN A 439 -24.12 23.06 13.59
N SER A 440 -23.22 22.71 12.66
CA SER A 440 -23.01 21.33 12.21
C SER A 440 -21.84 20.65 12.93
N SER A 441 -20.71 21.35 13.09
CA SER A 441 -19.47 20.77 13.63
C SER A 441 -19.51 20.52 15.15
N ILE A 442 -20.64 20.80 15.81
CA ILE A 442 -20.93 20.35 17.19
C ILE A 442 -21.43 18.89 17.28
N THR A 443 -21.65 18.21 16.14
CA THR A 443 -22.10 16.80 16.05
C THR A 443 -21.18 15.99 15.15
N ILE A 444 -20.84 14.74 15.49
CA ILE A 444 -19.98 13.91 14.62
C ILE A 444 -20.71 13.62 13.30
N ASN A 445 -22.04 13.50 13.33
CA ASN A 445 -22.83 13.42 12.11
C ASN A 445 -22.69 14.66 11.22
N GLY A 446 -22.50 15.87 11.76
CA GLY A 446 -22.18 17.05 10.96
C GLY A 446 -20.80 16.99 10.31
N TRP A 447 -19.77 16.53 11.05
CA TRP A 447 -18.42 16.30 10.49
C TRP A 447 -18.43 15.27 9.35
N LEU A 448 -19.31 14.27 9.40
CA LEU A 448 -19.35 13.19 8.41
C LEU A 448 -20.33 13.47 7.26
N ARG A 449 -21.44 14.18 7.50
CA ARG A 449 -22.43 14.54 6.47
C ARG A 449 -22.02 15.81 5.75
N ASP A 450 -22.10 16.95 6.43
CA ASP A 450 -22.18 18.25 5.79
C ASP A 450 -20.87 18.63 5.08
N PHE A 451 -19.72 18.24 5.65
CA PHE A 451 -18.42 18.41 5.02
C PHE A 451 -18.22 17.53 3.77
N LEU A 452 -18.66 16.25 3.80
CA LEU A 452 -18.45 15.35 2.66
C LEU A 452 -19.30 15.76 1.45
N TRP A 453 -20.53 16.23 1.67
CA TRP A 453 -21.38 16.80 0.63
C TRP A 453 -20.83 18.13 0.10
N ALA A 454 -20.31 19.00 0.97
CA ALA A 454 -19.74 20.29 0.58
C ALA A 454 -18.53 20.18 -0.38
N GLN A 455 -17.73 19.11 -0.31
CA GLN A 455 -16.60 18.90 -1.22
C GLN A 455 -16.97 18.35 -2.61
N ALA A 456 -18.20 17.86 -2.81
CA ALA A 456 -18.51 17.00 -3.96
C ALA A 456 -18.68 17.74 -5.30
N SER A 457 -19.05 19.03 -5.30
CA SER A 457 -19.51 19.73 -6.51
C SER A 457 -18.40 20.40 -7.33
N GLN A 458 -17.35 20.94 -6.70
CA GLN A 458 -16.18 21.55 -7.36
C GLN A 458 -14.90 21.42 -6.50
N ASP A 459 -14.48 20.19 -6.16
CA ASP A 459 -13.34 19.92 -5.27
C ASP A 459 -12.06 20.73 -5.64
N PRO A 460 -11.69 21.76 -4.86
CA PRO A 460 -10.55 22.62 -5.15
C PRO A 460 -9.22 22.02 -4.65
N THR A 461 -9.26 20.83 -4.03
CA THR A 461 -8.13 20.25 -3.30
C THR A 461 -7.40 19.17 -4.12
N THR A 462 -6.33 18.62 -3.57
CA THR A 462 -5.63 17.47 -4.14
C THR A 462 -6.44 16.17 -4.10
N ARG A 463 -7.56 16.10 -3.35
CA ARG A 463 -8.50 14.96 -3.39
C ARG A 463 -9.03 14.73 -4.81
N ARG A 464 -9.30 15.80 -5.58
CA ARG A 464 -9.71 15.74 -6.98
C ARG A 464 -8.73 14.94 -7.85
N ILE A 465 -7.42 15.05 -7.59
CA ILE A 465 -6.39 14.31 -8.33
C ILE A 465 -6.46 12.81 -7.97
N TRP A 466 -6.54 12.49 -6.67
CA TRP A 466 -6.61 11.11 -6.20
C TRP A 466 -7.89 10.40 -6.63
N PHE A 467 -9.05 11.07 -6.53
CA PHE A 467 -10.32 10.52 -7.00
C PHE A 467 -10.34 10.39 -8.52
N GLY A 468 -9.88 11.39 -9.27
CA GLY A 468 -9.80 11.33 -10.74
C GLY A 468 -8.91 10.20 -11.26
N ILE A 469 -7.88 9.79 -10.52
CA ILE A 469 -7.09 8.58 -10.80
C ILE A 469 -7.85 7.31 -10.38
N ALA A 470 -8.47 7.31 -9.19
CA ALA A 470 -9.15 6.13 -8.63
C ALA A 470 -10.42 5.73 -9.39
N THR A 471 -11.20 6.68 -9.92
CA THR A 471 -12.43 6.43 -10.70
C THR A 471 -12.21 6.44 -12.20
N ALA A 472 -10.97 6.61 -12.69
CA ALA A 472 -10.63 6.67 -14.12
C ALA A 472 -11.17 5.48 -14.95
N HIS A 473 -11.31 4.31 -14.33
CA HIS A 473 -11.84 3.09 -14.95
C HIS A 473 -13.20 2.64 -14.38
N ASP A 474 -13.82 3.39 -13.47
CA ASP A 474 -15.21 3.18 -13.05
C ASP A 474 -16.15 3.86 -14.04
N PHE A 475 -16.15 3.38 -15.30
CA PHE A 475 -16.83 4.04 -16.43
C PHE A 475 -18.34 4.21 -16.21
N GLU A 476 -18.96 3.37 -15.39
CA GLU A 476 -20.38 3.48 -14.98
C GLU A 476 -20.68 4.73 -14.14
N SER A 477 -19.67 5.28 -13.47
CA SER A 477 -19.79 6.49 -12.63
C SER A 477 -19.39 7.78 -13.35
N HIS A 478 -19.18 7.75 -14.67
CA HIS A 478 -18.74 8.91 -15.45
C HIS A 478 -19.93 9.74 -15.95
N ASP A 479 -19.78 11.06 -15.97
CA ASP A 479 -20.80 11.99 -16.46
C ASP A 479 -21.21 11.68 -17.91
N ASP A 480 -22.51 11.76 -18.20
CA ASP A 480 -23.12 11.46 -19.51
C ASP A 480 -22.70 10.10 -20.12
N ILE A 481 -22.51 9.08 -19.28
CA ILE A 481 -22.34 7.69 -19.75
C ILE A 481 -23.69 7.08 -20.15
N THR A 482 -23.70 6.34 -21.25
CA THR A 482 -24.82 5.50 -21.69
C THR A 482 -24.38 4.05 -21.75
N GLU A 483 -25.31 3.09 -21.65
CA GLU A 483 -25.00 1.65 -21.73
C GLU A 483 -24.18 1.32 -23.00
N GLU A 484 -24.56 1.86 -24.16
CA GLU A 484 -23.81 1.65 -25.41
C GLU A 484 -22.37 2.17 -25.32
N ARG A 485 -22.18 3.38 -24.77
CA ARG A 485 -20.85 4.00 -24.60
C ARG A 485 -20.00 3.24 -23.60
N LEU A 486 -20.60 2.70 -22.53
CA LEU A 486 -19.95 1.85 -21.54
C LEU A 486 -19.37 0.58 -22.17
N TYR A 487 -20.19 -0.20 -22.90
CA TYR A 487 -19.71 -1.40 -23.60
C TYR A 487 -18.63 -1.07 -24.66
N GLN A 488 -18.78 0.03 -25.41
CA GLN A 488 -17.80 0.45 -26.42
C GLN A 488 -16.46 0.88 -25.80
N ASN A 489 -16.47 1.64 -24.69
CA ASN A 489 -15.27 2.01 -23.96
C ASN A 489 -14.52 0.76 -23.45
N ILE A 490 -15.23 -0.15 -22.77
CA ILE A 490 -14.67 -1.40 -22.23
C ILE A 490 -14.06 -2.26 -23.34
N PHE A 491 -14.74 -2.38 -24.49
CA PHE A 491 -14.26 -3.15 -25.63
C PHE A 491 -12.93 -2.60 -26.19
N ALA A 492 -12.81 -1.27 -26.31
CA ALA A 492 -11.55 -0.64 -26.70
C ALA A 492 -10.45 -0.80 -25.63
N SER A 493 -10.80 -0.72 -24.34
CA SER A 493 -9.87 -0.99 -23.23
C SER A 493 -9.34 -2.43 -23.25
N HIS A 494 -10.17 -3.43 -23.62
CA HIS A 494 -9.71 -4.81 -23.79
C HIS A 494 -8.65 -4.94 -24.89
N PHE A 495 -8.83 -4.26 -26.03
CA PHE A 495 -7.80 -4.21 -27.08
C PHE A 495 -6.50 -3.52 -26.62
N GLY A 496 -6.60 -2.46 -25.82
CA GLY A 496 -5.45 -1.82 -25.17
C GLY A 496 -4.70 -2.77 -24.23
N GLN A 497 -5.43 -3.53 -23.40
CA GLN A 497 -4.84 -4.51 -22.49
C GLN A 497 -4.17 -5.68 -23.24
N LEU A 498 -4.77 -6.16 -24.34
CA LEU A 498 -4.14 -7.17 -25.20
C LEU A 498 -2.85 -6.65 -25.84
N ALA A 499 -2.83 -5.39 -26.31
CA ALA A 499 -1.62 -4.76 -26.83
C ALA A 499 -0.50 -4.70 -25.77
N ILE A 500 -0.83 -4.33 -24.53
CA ILE A 500 0.13 -4.32 -23.41
C ILE A 500 0.71 -5.72 -23.15
N ILE A 501 -0.12 -6.78 -23.18
CA ILE A 501 0.33 -8.18 -23.00
C ILE A 501 1.26 -8.63 -24.14
N PHE A 502 0.91 -8.31 -25.40
CA PHE A 502 1.77 -8.62 -26.54
C PHE A 502 3.09 -7.85 -26.51
N LEU A 503 3.08 -6.56 -26.13
CA LEU A 503 4.27 -5.73 -26.01
C LEU A 503 5.19 -6.21 -24.86
N TRP A 504 4.63 -6.58 -23.71
CA TRP A 504 5.38 -7.18 -22.60
C TRP A 504 6.04 -8.51 -23.02
N THR A 505 5.30 -9.38 -23.71
CA THR A 505 5.82 -10.66 -24.19
C THR A 505 6.89 -10.47 -25.27
N SER A 506 6.72 -9.48 -26.16
CA SER A 506 7.73 -9.04 -27.13
C SER A 506 9.01 -8.56 -26.44
N GLY A 507 8.88 -7.74 -25.39
CA GLY A 507 10.01 -7.26 -24.58
C GLY A 507 10.80 -8.39 -23.91
N ASN A 508 10.11 -9.40 -23.35
CA ASN A 508 10.76 -10.58 -22.77
C ASN A 508 11.59 -11.34 -23.82
N LEU A 509 11.03 -11.60 -25.00
CA LEU A 509 11.73 -12.26 -26.10
C LEU A 509 12.93 -11.43 -26.59
N PHE A 510 12.74 -10.12 -26.77
CA PHE A 510 13.78 -9.20 -27.25
C PHE A 510 14.98 -9.09 -26.30
N HIS A 511 14.74 -8.91 -24.99
CA HIS A 511 15.84 -8.81 -24.03
C HIS A 511 16.66 -10.10 -23.92
N VAL A 512 16.01 -11.27 -23.98
CA VAL A 512 16.73 -12.55 -23.99
C VAL A 512 17.47 -12.77 -25.31
N ALA A 513 16.90 -12.39 -26.45
CA ALA A 513 17.56 -12.48 -27.76
C ALA A 513 18.79 -11.55 -27.90
N TRP A 514 18.75 -10.37 -27.28
CA TRP A 514 19.79 -9.35 -27.40
C TRP A 514 20.86 -9.41 -26.29
N GLN A 515 20.45 -9.68 -25.05
CA GLN A 515 21.28 -9.58 -23.85
C GLN A 515 21.32 -10.87 -23.02
N GLY A 516 20.52 -11.87 -23.39
CA GLY A 516 20.50 -13.17 -22.75
C GLY A 516 21.62 -14.09 -23.23
N ASN A 517 21.56 -15.33 -22.75
CA ASN A 517 22.48 -16.42 -23.08
C ASN A 517 21.71 -17.66 -23.57
N PHE A 518 20.59 -17.47 -24.27
CA PHE A 518 19.67 -18.55 -24.65
C PHE A 518 20.35 -19.67 -25.43
N GLU A 519 21.10 -19.35 -26.49
CA GLU A 519 21.85 -20.36 -27.27
C GLU A 519 22.87 -21.14 -26.42
N SER A 520 23.55 -20.51 -25.47
CA SER A 520 24.48 -21.18 -24.55
C SER A 520 23.74 -22.09 -23.57
N TRP A 521 22.60 -21.63 -23.04
CA TRP A 521 21.74 -22.43 -22.16
C TRP A 521 21.10 -23.62 -22.89
N VAL A 522 20.78 -23.47 -24.18
CA VAL A 522 20.27 -24.55 -25.04
C VAL A 522 21.28 -25.70 -25.21
N GLN A 523 22.59 -25.44 -25.07
CA GLN A 523 23.64 -26.47 -25.08
C GLN A 523 23.83 -27.14 -23.71
N ASP A 524 23.70 -26.40 -22.60
CA ASP A 524 23.77 -26.95 -21.24
C ASP A 524 22.70 -26.33 -20.32
N PRO A 525 21.46 -26.87 -20.35
CA PRO A 525 20.34 -26.36 -19.56
C PRO A 525 20.49 -26.49 -18.03
N LEU A 526 21.44 -27.32 -17.57
CA LEU A 526 21.57 -27.71 -16.17
C LEU A 526 22.58 -26.85 -15.40
N HIS A 527 23.68 -26.45 -16.05
CA HIS A 527 24.74 -25.67 -15.39
C HIS A 527 24.75 -24.19 -15.79
N VAL A 528 24.30 -23.84 -17.00
CA VAL A 528 24.16 -22.44 -17.41
C VAL A 528 22.96 -21.82 -16.67
N ARG A 529 23.11 -20.60 -16.16
CA ARG A 529 22.01 -19.86 -15.53
C ARG A 529 21.35 -18.92 -16.55
N PRO A 530 20.01 -18.99 -16.75
CA PRO A 530 19.28 -18.08 -17.61
C PRO A 530 19.51 -16.61 -17.27
N ILE A 531 19.78 -15.77 -18.27
CA ILE A 531 19.91 -14.32 -18.12
C ILE A 531 18.61 -13.65 -18.57
N ALA A 532 18.09 -12.72 -17.76
CA ALA A 532 16.90 -11.95 -18.09
C ALA A 532 17.24 -10.77 -19.01
N HIS A 533 18.20 -9.95 -18.60
CA HIS A 533 18.67 -8.74 -19.30
C HIS A 533 19.96 -8.23 -18.65
N ALA A 534 20.64 -7.30 -19.33
CA ALA A 534 21.79 -6.57 -18.79
C ALA A 534 21.35 -5.48 -17.80
N ILE A 535 22.22 -5.16 -16.83
CA ILE A 535 22.02 -4.07 -15.87
C ILE A 535 22.87 -2.87 -16.31
N TRP A 536 22.22 -1.73 -16.53
CA TRP A 536 22.88 -0.45 -16.78
C TRP A 536 22.47 0.55 -15.70
N ASP A 537 23.22 0.58 -14.60
CA ASP A 537 22.99 1.51 -13.49
C ASP A 537 24.30 2.28 -13.17
N PRO A 538 24.39 3.59 -13.46
CA PRO A 538 25.59 4.38 -13.22
C PRO A 538 25.88 4.63 -11.73
N HIS A 539 24.98 4.23 -10.82
CA HIS A 539 25.19 4.32 -9.37
C HIS A 539 25.89 3.07 -8.80
N PHE A 540 26.08 2.01 -9.59
CA PHE A 540 26.81 0.82 -9.15
C PHE A 540 28.30 1.13 -9.00
N GLY A 541 28.81 1.08 -7.76
CA GLY A 541 30.25 1.03 -7.51
C GLY A 541 30.85 -0.27 -8.05
N GLN A 542 32.14 -0.25 -8.39
CA GLN A 542 32.85 -1.37 -9.03
C GLN A 542 32.62 -2.76 -8.38
N PRO A 543 32.58 -2.92 -7.02
CA PRO A 543 32.29 -4.23 -6.42
C PRO A 543 30.88 -4.77 -6.73
N ALA A 544 29.89 -3.90 -6.98
CA ALA A 544 28.56 -4.31 -7.43
C ALA A 544 28.54 -4.67 -8.92
N VAL A 545 29.31 -3.95 -9.74
CA VAL A 545 29.53 -4.32 -11.16
C VAL A 545 30.12 -5.74 -11.23
N GLU A 546 31.13 -6.03 -10.42
CA GLU A 546 31.76 -7.36 -10.34
C GLU A 546 30.80 -8.44 -9.81
N ALA A 547 30.09 -8.19 -8.70
CA ALA A 547 29.16 -9.17 -8.12
C ALA A 547 27.96 -9.53 -9.03
N PHE A 548 27.51 -8.59 -9.87
CA PHE A 548 26.44 -8.83 -10.85
C PHE A 548 26.97 -9.28 -12.23
N THR A 549 28.28 -9.29 -12.49
CA THR A 549 28.87 -9.85 -13.71
C THR A 549 29.00 -11.37 -13.56
N ARG A 550 27.92 -12.09 -13.88
CA ARG A 550 27.78 -13.53 -13.62
C ARG A 550 27.10 -14.26 -14.78
N GLY A 551 27.06 -15.60 -14.72
CA GLY A 551 26.44 -16.43 -15.76
C GLY A 551 27.17 -16.46 -17.11
N GLY A 552 28.46 -16.08 -17.14
CA GLY A 552 29.29 -16.00 -18.35
C GLY A 552 29.15 -14.69 -19.14
N ALA A 553 28.37 -13.72 -18.66
CA ALA A 553 28.21 -12.42 -19.30
C ALA A 553 29.49 -11.55 -19.20
N PRO A 554 29.77 -10.69 -20.19
CA PRO A 554 30.89 -9.74 -20.16
C PRO A 554 30.64 -8.49 -19.27
N GLY A 555 29.52 -8.45 -18.54
CA GLY A 555 29.14 -7.34 -17.66
C GLY A 555 27.92 -7.67 -16.79
N PRO A 556 27.41 -6.69 -16.03
CA PRO A 556 26.33 -6.90 -15.06
C PRO A 556 25.01 -7.40 -15.66
N VAL A 557 24.44 -8.46 -15.08
CA VAL A 557 23.21 -9.11 -15.57
C VAL A 557 22.27 -9.56 -14.44
N ASN A 558 20.97 -9.56 -14.73
CA ASN A 558 19.97 -10.23 -13.91
C ASN A 558 19.79 -11.69 -14.36
N ILE A 559 19.66 -12.61 -13.41
CA ILE A 559 19.28 -14.01 -13.67
C ILE A 559 17.75 -14.11 -13.79
N ALA A 560 17.26 -14.85 -14.78
CA ALA A 560 15.83 -15.06 -14.98
C ALA A 560 15.30 -16.20 -14.10
N TYR A 561 14.18 -15.97 -13.41
CA TYR A 561 13.45 -16.97 -12.62
C TYR A 561 11.99 -17.15 -13.10
N SER A 562 11.72 -16.79 -14.35
CA SER A 562 10.38 -16.77 -14.97
C SER A 562 10.03 -18.01 -15.78
N GLY A 563 10.95 -18.98 -15.92
CA GLY A 563 10.74 -20.22 -16.68
C GLY A 563 10.67 -20.07 -18.20
N VAL A 564 10.84 -18.85 -18.74
CA VAL A 564 10.68 -18.59 -20.18
C VAL A 564 11.70 -19.33 -21.04
N TYR A 565 12.92 -19.53 -20.54
CA TYR A 565 13.94 -20.35 -21.22
C TYR A 565 13.47 -21.80 -21.39
N GLN A 566 13.05 -22.44 -20.30
CA GLN A 566 12.54 -23.81 -20.29
C GLN A 566 11.30 -23.94 -21.20
N TRP A 567 10.37 -22.98 -21.13
CA TRP A 567 9.19 -22.96 -22.01
C TRP A 567 9.56 -22.86 -23.49
N TRP A 568 10.34 -21.85 -23.88
CA TRP A 568 10.73 -21.59 -25.27
C TRP A 568 11.54 -22.74 -25.88
N TYR A 569 12.45 -23.33 -25.11
CA TYR A 569 13.18 -24.52 -25.52
C TYR A 569 12.27 -25.75 -25.67
N THR A 570 11.30 -25.95 -24.77
CA THR A 570 10.34 -27.06 -24.87
C THR A 570 9.51 -26.99 -26.15
N ILE A 571 9.11 -25.79 -26.58
CA ILE A 571 8.31 -25.58 -27.81
C ILE A 571 9.14 -25.52 -29.10
N GLY A 572 10.46 -25.74 -29.01
CA GLY A 572 11.33 -25.90 -30.19
C GLY A 572 12.12 -24.65 -30.62
N LEU A 573 12.08 -23.55 -29.88
CA LEU A 573 12.95 -22.39 -30.12
C LEU A 573 14.40 -22.76 -29.72
N ARG A 574 15.40 -22.33 -30.50
CA ARG A 574 16.81 -22.73 -30.36
C ARG A 574 17.81 -21.59 -30.53
N THR A 575 17.51 -20.60 -31.38
CA THR A 575 18.42 -19.48 -31.66
C THR A 575 17.89 -18.15 -31.12
N ASN A 576 18.77 -17.17 -30.99
CA ASN A 576 18.40 -15.79 -30.71
C ASN A 576 17.59 -15.17 -31.87
N GLU A 577 17.79 -15.65 -33.10
CA GLU A 577 16.99 -15.26 -34.28
C GLU A 577 15.53 -15.73 -34.16
N ASP A 578 15.29 -16.95 -33.66
CA ASP A 578 13.93 -17.45 -33.37
C ASP A 578 13.20 -16.50 -32.41
N LEU A 579 13.88 -16.13 -31.32
CA LEU A 579 13.34 -15.24 -30.28
C LEU A 579 13.10 -13.82 -30.83
N TYR A 580 14.05 -13.27 -31.59
CA TYR A 580 13.95 -11.93 -32.16
C TYR A 580 12.82 -11.81 -33.19
N THR A 581 12.65 -12.81 -34.05
CA THR A 581 11.51 -12.88 -34.99
C THR A 581 10.19 -12.99 -34.24
N GLY A 582 10.14 -13.78 -33.17
CA GLY A 582 8.99 -13.84 -32.26
C GLY A 582 8.66 -12.48 -31.62
N ALA A 583 9.69 -11.74 -31.17
CA ALA A 583 9.53 -10.41 -30.59
C ALA A 583 8.92 -9.42 -31.59
N LEU A 584 9.42 -9.38 -32.83
CA LEU A 584 8.88 -8.52 -33.89
C LEU A 584 7.43 -8.90 -34.27
N PHE A 585 7.11 -10.20 -34.33
CA PHE A 585 5.75 -10.67 -34.57
C PHE A 585 4.77 -10.21 -33.48
N LEU A 586 5.12 -10.33 -32.20
CA LEU A 586 4.27 -9.87 -31.11
C LEU A 586 4.17 -8.34 -31.03
N LEU A 587 5.22 -7.60 -31.42
CA LEU A 587 5.16 -6.14 -31.56
C LEU A 587 4.16 -5.73 -32.67
N PHE A 588 4.14 -6.45 -33.78
CA PHE A 588 3.17 -6.26 -34.86
C PHE A 588 1.72 -6.59 -34.41
N LEU A 589 1.50 -7.67 -33.66
CA LEU A 589 0.19 -7.97 -33.06
C LEU A 589 -0.25 -6.92 -32.03
N SER A 590 0.68 -6.34 -31.26
CA SER A 590 0.40 -5.20 -30.38
C SER A 590 -0.10 -3.99 -31.17
N ALA A 591 0.58 -3.63 -32.26
CA ALA A 591 0.18 -2.53 -33.14
C ALA A 591 -1.20 -2.78 -33.78
N ILE A 592 -1.47 -4.00 -34.28
CA ILE A 592 -2.79 -4.39 -34.79
C ILE A 592 -3.86 -4.26 -33.72
N SER A 593 -3.59 -4.67 -32.48
CA SER A 593 -4.55 -4.61 -31.37
C SER A 593 -4.95 -3.16 -31.04
N LEU A 594 -3.98 -2.23 -31.00
CA LEU A 594 -4.26 -0.80 -30.82
C LEU A 594 -5.08 -0.21 -31.97
N ILE A 595 -4.74 -0.58 -33.22
CA ILE A 595 -5.48 -0.13 -34.41
C ILE A 595 -6.90 -0.68 -34.41
N ALA A 596 -7.12 -1.93 -34.00
CA ALA A 596 -8.45 -2.54 -33.90
C ALA A 596 -9.32 -1.86 -32.82
N GLY A 597 -8.75 -1.59 -31.64
CA GLY A 597 -9.42 -0.84 -30.57
C GLY A 597 -9.82 0.57 -31.02
N TRP A 598 -8.91 1.30 -31.67
CA TRP A 598 -9.19 2.61 -32.26
C TRP A 598 -10.25 2.55 -33.38
N LEU A 599 -10.19 1.52 -34.24
CA LEU A 599 -11.11 1.33 -35.36
C LEU A 599 -12.55 1.14 -34.86
N HIS A 600 -12.75 0.30 -33.83
CA HIS A 600 -14.07 0.04 -33.26
C HIS A 600 -14.65 1.20 -32.43
N LEU A 601 -13.87 2.26 -32.16
CA LEU A 601 -14.40 3.53 -31.66
C LEU A 601 -14.84 4.48 -32.78
N GLN A 602 -14.45 4.24 -34.05
CA GLN A 602 -14.86 5.09 -35.17
C GLN A 602 -16.36 4.93 -35.48
N PRO A 603 -17.11 6.01 -35.78
CA PRO A 603 -18.57 5.96 -35.89
C PRO A 603 -19.17 4.88 -36.81
N LYS A 604 -18.45 4.47 -37.86
CA LYS A 604 -18.88 3.44 -38.82
C LYS A 604 -18.74 2.00 -38.29
N TRP A 605 -17.85 1.74 -37.33
CA TRP A 605 -17.42 0.40 -36.92
C TRP A 605 -17.70 0.07 -35.45
N LYS A 606 -18.43 0.96 -34.76
CA LYS A 606 -18.96 0.77 -33.41
C LYS A 606 -19.92 -0.43 -33.33
N PRO A 607 -19.67 -1.42 -32.46
CA PRO A 607 -20.63 -2.49 -32.21
C PRO A 607 -21.82 -1.98 -31.38
N SER A 608 -23.02 -2.50 -31.66
CA SER A 608 -24.25 -2.20 -30.91
C SER A 608 -24.36 -3.03 -29.62
N VAL A 609 -25.17 -2.57 -28.66
CA VAL A 609 -25.47 -3.32 -27.43
C VAL A 609 -26.02 -4.73 -27.72
N SER A 610 -26.82 -4.89 -28.78
CA SER A 610 -27.33 -6.20 -29.21
C SER A 610 -26.25 -7.18 -29.67
N TRP A 611 -25.08 -6.70 -30.13
CA TRP A 611 -23.92 -7.54 -30.40
C TRP A 611 -23.23 -7.95 -29.09
N PHE A 612 -23.02 -7.00 -28.17
CA PHE A 612 -22.42 -7.25 -26.87
C PHE A 612 -23.23 -8.20 -25.98
N LYS A 613 -24.56 -8.20 -26.08
CA LYS A 613 -25.46 -9.09 -25.31
C LYS A 613 -25.80 -10.42 -26.03
N ASN A 614 -25.17 -10.73 -27.18
CA ASN A 614 -25.35 -12.02 -27.85
C ASN A 614 -24.44 -13.11 -27.23
N ALA A 615 -24.87 -13.61 -26.07
CA ALA A 615 -24.11 -14.57 -25.27
C ALA A 615 -23.89 -15.92 -25.99
N GLU A 616 -24.95 -16.49 -26.59
CA GLU A 616 -24.88 -17.75 -27.34
C GLU A 616 -23.87 -17.72 -28.49
N SER A 617 -23.87 -16.66 -29.32
CA SER A 617 -22.89 -16.52 -30.41
C SER A 617 -21.47 -16.37 -29.88
N ARG A 618 -21.27 -15.54 -28.84
CA ARG A 618 -19.96 -15.35 -28.20
C ARG A 618 -19.40 -16.66 -27.64
N LEU A 619 -20.21 -17.43 -26.93
CA LEU A 619 -19.81 -18.72 -26.37
C LEU A 619 -19.46 -19.75 -27.44
N ASN A 620 -20.26 -19.87 -28.51
CA ASN A 620 -19.92 -20.76 -29.62
C ASN A 620 -18.57 -20.41 -30.27
N HIS A 621 -18.32 -19.13 -30.57
CA HIS A 621 -17.06 -18.68 -31.19
C HIS A 621 -15.85 -18.78 -30.24
N HIS A 622 -16.05 -18.58 -28.93
CA HIS A 622 -14.96 -18.70 -27.96
C HIS A 622 -14.62 -20.18 -27.68
N LEU A 623 -15.61 -21.05 -27.56
CA LEU A 623 -15.39 -22.49 -27.40
C LEU A 623 -14.77 -23.09 -28.68
N SER A 624 -15.43 -22.98 -29.82
CA SER A 624 -14.93 -23.61 -31.06
C SER A 624 -13.69 -22.91 -31.62
N GLY A 625 -13.68 -21.58 -31.69
CA GLY A 625 -12.57 -20.80 -32.24
C GLY A 625 -11.42 -20.61 -31.25
N LEU A 626 -11.63 -19.78 -30.23
CA LEU A 626 -10.57 -19.33 -29.31
C LEU A 626 -9.93 -20.47 -28.49
N PHE A 627 -10.67 -21.54 -28.18
CA PHE A 627 -10.11 -22.72 -27.51
C PHE A 627 -9.91 -23.91 -28.46
N GLY A 628 -10.93 -24.29 -29.24
CA GLY A 628 -10.87 -25.44 -30.15
C GLY A 628 -9.82 -25.31 -31.27
N VAL A 629 -9.97 -24.31 -32.13
CA VAL A 629 -9.03 -24.07 -33.25
C VAL A 629 -7.64 -23.71 -32.73
N SER A 630 -7.53 -22.91 -31.65
CA SER A 630 -6.23 -22.59 -31.06
C SER A 630 -5.50 -23.81 -30.47
N SER A 631 -6.21 -24.73 -29.80
CA SER A 631 -5.61 -25.98 -29.30
C SER A 631 -5.25 -26.95 -30.43
N LEU A 632 -6.02 -26.96 -31.53
CA LEU A 632 -5.68 -27.72 -32.74
C LEU A 632 -4.43 -27.14 -33.43
N ALA A 633 -4.33 -25.81 -33.55
CA ALA A 633 -3.16 -25.13 -34.08
C ALA A 633 -1.92 -25.34 -33.20
N TRP A 634 -2.08 -25.34 -31.87
CA TRP A 634 -1.01 -25.65 -30.93
C TRP A 634 -0.55 -27.11 -31.05
N THR A 635 -1.48 -28.06 -31.25
CA THR A 635 -1.15 -29.45 -31.61
C THR A 635 -0.29 -29.49 -32.88
N GLY A 636 -0.69 -28.75 -33.93
CA GLY A 636 0.08 -28.65 -35.17
C GLY A 636 1.51 -28.13 -34.93
N HIS A 637 1.66 -27.07 -34.13
CA HIS A 637 2.97 -26.56 -33.74
C HIS A 637 3.82 -27.58 -32.96
N LEU A 638 3.21 -28.29 -31.99
CA LEU A 638 3.91 -29.32 -31.23
C LEU A 638 4.36 -30.49 -32.11
N VAL A 639 3.49 -30.98 -32.99
CA VAL A 639 3.74 -32.12 -33.89
C VAL A 639 4.74 -31.80 -35.00
N HIS A 640 4.69 -30.60 -35.58
CA HIS A 640 5.54 -30.23 -36.72
C HIS A 640 6.82 -29.45 -36.34
N VAL A 641 6.89 -28.83 -35.16
CA VAL A 641 8.07 -28.02 -34.75
C VAL A 641 8.69 -28.50 -33.45
N ALA A 642 7.92 -28.57 -32.36
CA ALA A 642 8.48 -28.88 -31.04
C ALA A 642 9.04 -30.31 -30.97
N ILE A 643 8.26 -31.31 -31.39
CA ILE A 643 8.66 -32.73 -31.38
C ILE A 643 9.87 -32.97 -32.30
N PRO A 644 9.89 -32.57 -33.59
CA PRO A 644 11.09 -32.65 -34.43
C PRO A 644 12.32 -31.95 -33.83
N THR A 645 12.17 -30.73 -33.29
CA THR A 645 13.31 -30.01 -32.69
C THR A 645 13.74 -30.60 -31.33
N SER A 646 12.88 -31.36 -30.65
CA SER A 646 13.26 -32.19 -29.49
C SER A 646 14.03 -33.46 -29.88
N ARG A 647 13.95 -33.88 -31.15
CA ARG A 647 14.68 -35.03 -31.74
C ARG A 647 15.88 -34.59 -32.60
N GLY A 648 16.34 -33.35 -32.43
CA GLY A 648 17.48 -32.79 -33.16
C GLY A 648 17.22 -32.46 -34.64
N GLN A 649 15.96 -32.46 -35.09
CA GLN A 649 15.60 -32.11 -36.48
C GLN A 649 15.29 -30.61 -36.59
N TYR A 650 15.86 -29.94 -37.59
CA TYR A 650 15.60 -28.52 -37.85
C TYR A 650 14.33 -28.35 -38.70
N VAL A 651 13.28 -27.77 -38.11
CA VAL A 651 12.05 -27.39 -38.83
C VAL A 651 11.71 -25.93 -38.55
N ARG A 652 11.63 -25.11 -39.61
CA ARG A 652 11.30 -23.68 -39.60
C ARG A 652 10.51 -23.31 -40.86
N TRP A 653 10.08 -22.05 -40.99
CA TRP A 653 9.23 -21.57 -42.08
C TRP A 653 9.76 -21.85 -43.50
N ASN A 654 11.07 -22.05 -43.66
CA ASN A 654 11.71 -22.34 -44.94
C ASN A 654 11.70 -23.82 -45.36
N ASN A 655 11.33 -24.76 -44.48
CA ASN A 655 11.26 -26.20 -44.79
C ASN A 655 10.06 -26.95 -44.16
N PHE A 656 9.21 -26.27 -43.40
CA PHE A 656 8.03 -26.84 -42.71
C PHE A 656 7.08 -27.63 -43.63
N LEU A 657 6.97 -27.27 -44.91
CA LEU A 657 6.10 -27.92 -45.88
C LEU A 657 6.70 -29.21 -46.48
N ASP A 658 8.03 -29.35 -46.42
CA ASP A 658 8.77 -30.48 -47.02
C ASP A 658 9.10 -31.58 -45.99
N VAL A 659 9.12 -31.24 -44.69
CA VAL A 659 9.41 -32.18 -43.60
C VAL A 659 8.12 -32.81 -43.08
N LEU A 660 7.94 -34.13 -43.32
CA LEU A 660 6.84 -34.89 -42.73
C LEU A 660 7.05 -35.08 -41.22
N PRO A 661 6.06 -34.77 -40.36
CA PRO A 661 6.18 -34.96 -38.91
C PRO A 661 6.14 -36.45 -38.49
N HIS A 662 5.63 -37.32 -39.35
CA HIS A 662 5.56 -38.76 -39.16
C HIS A 662 5.90 -39.48 -40.48
N PRO A 663 6.68 -40.59 -40.48
CA PRO A 663 7.16 -41.22 -41.72
C PRO A 663 6.07 -41.68 -42.70
N GLN A 664 4.85 -41.92 -42.23
CA GLN A 664 3.70 -42.33 -43.06
C GLN A 664 2.78 -41.16 -43.45
N GLY A 665 3.16 -39.92 -43.12
CA GLY A 665 2.36 -38.71 -43.41
C GLY A 665 0.94 -38.78 -42.84
N LEU A 666 -0.01 -38.24 -43.60
CA LEU A 666 -1.45 -38.22 -43.25
C LEU A 666 -2.21 -39.49 -43.65
N GLY A 667 -1.55 -40.50 -44.25
CA GLY A 667 -2.21 -41.74 -44.68
C GLY A 667 -3.00 -42.44 -43.57
N PRO A 668 -2.38 -42.75 -42.41
CA PRO A 668 -3.06 -43.38 -41.27
C PRO A 668 -4.24 -42.59 -40.69
N LEU A 669 -4.24 -41.26 -40.82
CA LEU A 669 -5.36 -40.42 -40.38
C LEU A 669 -6.63 -40.73 -41.19
N PHE A 670 -6.51 -40.79 -42.52
CA PHE A 670 -7.63 -41.02 -43.44
C PHE A 670 -8.06 -42.49 -43.52
N THR A 671 -7.17 -43.45 -43.23
CA THR A 671 -7.54 -44.88 -43.14
C THR A 671 -8.10 -45.28 -41.77
N GLY A 672 -8.17 -44.37 -40.80
CA GLY A 672 -8.60 -44.65 -39.42
C GLY A 672 -7.59 -45.43 -38.58
N GLN A 673 -6.37 -45.64 -39.08
CA GLN A 673 -5.30 -46.41 -38.42
C GLN A 673 -4.48 -45.53 -37.47
N TRP A 674 -5.17 -44.77 -36.61
CA TRP A 674 -4.57 -43.73 -35.78
C TRP A 674 -3.56 -44.27 -34.74
N ASN A 675 -3.66 -45.56 -34.38
CA ASN A 675 -2.70 -46.24 -33.51
C ASN A 675 -1.27 -46.23 -34.06
N LEU A 676 -1.07 -46.09 -35.37
CA LEU A 676 0.25 -46.00 -35.99
C LEU A 676 1.01 -44.75 -35.54
N TYR A 677 0.34 -43.63 -35.24
CA TYR A 677 0.96 -42.39 -34.76
C TYR A 677 1.49 -42.46 -33.32
N ALA A 678 1.16 -43.53 -32.58
CA ALA A 678 1.64 -43.81 -31.22
C ALA A 678 2.76 -44.86 -31.18
N GLN A 679 3.14 -45.46 -32.32
CA GLN A 679 4.16 -46.49 -32.37
C GLN A 679 5.58 -45.90 -32.34
N ASN A 680 6.49 -46.59 -31.66
CA ASN A 680 7.88 -46.17 -31.46
C ASN A 680 7.98 -44.77 -30.80
N PRO A 681 7.59 -44.63 -29.52
CA PRO A 681 7.83 -43.42 -28.73
C PRO A 681 9.33 -43.18 -28.50
N ASP A 682 9.66 -41.98 -28.02
CA ASP A 682 11.03 -41.68 -27.54
C ASP A 682 11.42 -42.61 -26.39
N SER A 683 12.67 -43.10 -26.40
CA SER A 683 13.12 -44.11 -25.44
C SER A 683 13.39 -43.50 -24.06
N SER A 684 13.47 -44.34 -23.03
CA SER A 684 13.92 -43.94 -21.69
C SER A 684 15.38 -43.42 -21.66
N SER A 685 16.14 -43.60 -22.73
CA SER A 685 17.50 -43.09 -22.92
C SER A 685 17.57 -41.99 -24.00
N HIS A 686 16.45 -41.36 -24.35
CA HIS A 686 16.41 -40.24 -25.28
C HIS A 686 17.14 -39.02 -24.69
N LEU A 687 18.00 -38.40 -25.50
CA LEU A 687 18.67 -37.14 -25.17
C LEU A 687 17.97 -36.00 -25.90
N PHE A 688 17.15 -35.25 -25.17
CA PHE A 688 16.31 -34.16 -25.66
C PHE A 688 17.15 -33.10 -26.39
N GLY A 689 16.70 -32.71 -27.57
CA GLY A 689 17.43 -31.87 -28.52
C GLY A 689 18.31 -32.64 -29.52
N THR A 690 18.36 -33.97 -29.45
CA THR A 690 19.19 -34.81 -30.33
C THR A 690 18.41 -36.00 -30.91
N SER A 691 18.96 -36.68 -31.91
CA SER A 691 18.38 -37.92 -32.45
C SER A 691 18.73 -39.19 -31.63
N GLN A 692 19.50 -39.08 -30.55
CA GLN A 692 19.92 -40.25 -29.76
C GLN A 692 18.78 -40.76 -28.89
N GLY A 693 18.31 -41.99 -29.14
CA GLY A 693 17.16 -42.59 -28.47
C GLY A 693 15.80 -42.03 -28.93
N ALA A 694 15.77 -41.21 -29.99
CA ALA A 694 14.57 -40.58 -30.51
C ALA A 694 13.63 -41.60 -31.19
N GLY A 695 12.34 -41.44 -30.96
CA GLY A 695 11.28 -42.23 -31.57
C GLY A 695 10.74 -41.61 -32.87
N THR A 696 9.64 -42.17 -33.35
CA THR A 696 8.87 -41.65 -34.50
C THR A 696 7.43 -41.27 -34.13
N ALA A 697 6.90 -41.71 -33.00
CA ALA A 697 5.55 -41.35 -32.56
C ALA A 697 5.33 -39.82 -32.49
N ILE A 698 4.12 -39.36 -32.75
CA ILE A 698 3.73 -37.93 -32.64
C ILE A 698 2.60 -37.69 -31.64
N LEU A 699 1.83 -38.73 -31.29
CA LEU A 699 0.70 -38.68 -30.37
C LEU A 699 0.77 -39.92 -29.47
N THR A 700 1.00 -39.74 -28.17
CA THR A 700 1.12 -40.87 -27.23
C THR A 700 0.26 -40.69 -25.98
N LEU A 701 0.26 -41.69 -25.10
CA LEU A 701 -0.37 -41.60 -23.78
C LEU A 701 0.44 -42.45 -22.78
N LEU A 702 1.72 -42.13 -22.62
CA LEU A 702 2.72 -42.88 -21.85
C LEU A 702 2.53 -42.70 -20.34
N GLY A 703 2.18 -41.49 -19.90
CA GLY A 703 2.13 -41.11 -18.49
C GLY A 703 3.51 -40.94 -17.86
N GLY A 704 3.54 -40.29 -16.68
CA GLY A 704 4.78 -39.97 -15.98
C GLY A 704 5.64 -38.94 -16.71
N PHE A 705 6.96 -39.04 -16.56
CA PHE A 705 7.93 -38.06 -17.03
C PHE A 705 9.01 -38.66 -17.93
N HIS A 706 9.53 -37.85 -18.84
CA HIS A 706 10.71 -38.14 -19.65
C HIS A 706 11.97 -38.16 -18.76
N PRO A 707 12.71 -39.28 -18.65
CA PRO A 707 13.71 -39.47 -17.59
C PRO A 707 14.82 -38.41 -17.50
N GLN A 708 15.34 -37.93 -18.64
CA GLN A 708 16.40 -36.91 -18.67
C GLN A 708 15.90 -35.52 -18.21
N THR A 709 14.74 -35.09 -18.69
CA THR A 709 14.24 -33.72 -18.52
C THR A 709 13.41 -33.54 -17.25
N GLN A 710 12.93 -34.64 -16.65
CA GLN A 710 11.98 -34.65 -15.52
C GLN A 710 10.72 -33.82 -15.79
N SER A 711 10.22 -33.92 -17.02
CA SER A 711 9.03 -33.22 -17.51
C SER A 711 8.07 -34.17 -18.24
N LEU A 712 6.82 -33.75 -18.42
CA LEU A 712 5.84 -34.45 -19.25
C LEU A 712 6.36 -34.68 -20.69
N TRP A 713 5.95 -35.78 -21.31
CA TRP A 713 6.32 -36.14 -22.69
C TRP A 713 5.66 -35.20 -23.70
N LEU A 714 6.43 -34.63 -24.63
CA LEU A 714 5.89 -33.72 -25.67
C LEU A 714 4.79 -34.37 -26.53
N THR A 715 4.89 -35.67 -26.81
CA THR A 715 3.90 -36.46 -27.56
C THR A 715 2.61 -36.72 -26.77
N ASP A 716 2.66 -36.77 -25.43
CA ASP A 716 1.48 -36.80 -24.56
C ASP A 716 0.84 -35.39 -24.50
N ILE A 717 1.65 -34.32 -24.42
CA ILE A 717 1.17 -32.92 -24.46
C ILE A 717 0.48 -32.61 -25.80
N ALA A 718 1.04 -33.06 -26.92
CA ALA A 718 0.43 -32.92 -28.24
C ALA A 718 -0.92 -33.65 -28.34
N HIS A 719 -0.98 -34.89 -27.86
CA HIS A 719 -2.21 -35.68 -27.86
C HIS A 719 -3.28 -35.09 -26.92
N HIS A 720 -2.89 -34.54 -25.77
CA HIS A 720 -3.79 -33.80 -24.89
C HIS A 720 -4.43 -32.59 -25.60
N HIS A 721 -3.63 -31.76 -26.27
CA HIS A 721 -4.14 -30.60 -27.00
C HIS A 721 -5.05 -30.99 -28.17
N LEU A 722 -4.79 -32.12 -28.84
CA LEU A 722 -5.66 -32.65 -29.89
C LEU A 722 -7.01 -33.09 -29.32
N ALA A 723 -6.99 -33.83 -28.21
CA ALA A 723 -8.20 -34.34 -27.57
C ALA A 723 -9.10 -33.21 -27.06
N ILE A 724 -8.56 -32.21 -26.36
CA ILE A 724 -9.36 -31.06 -25.88
C ILE A 724 -9.81 -30.16 -27.03
N ALA A 725 -9.06 -30.07 -28.14
CA ALA A 725 -9.49 -29.34 -29.33
C ALA A 725 -10.81 -29.90 -29.88
N PHE A 726 -10.93 -31.22 -30.03
CA PHE A 726 -12.18 -31.84 -30.47
C PHE A 726 -13.32 -31.64 -29.48
N ILE A 727 -13.06 -31.71 -28.17
CA ILE A 727 -14.07 -31.42 -27.13
C ILE A 727 -14.60 -29.99 -27.26
N PHE A 728 -13.70 -29.00 -27.40
CA PHE A 728 -14.08 -27.59 -27.53
C PHE A 728 -14.74 -27.25 -28.88
N LEU A 729 -14.31 -27.87 -29.98
CA LEU A 729 -14.96 -27.75 -31.28
C LEU A 729 -16.41 -28.26 -31.24
N VAL A 730 -16.66 -29.41 -30.59
CA VAL A 730 -18.03 -29.94 -30.42
C VAL A 730 -18.85 -29.04 -29.47
N ALA A 731 -18.28 -28.65 -28.33
CA ALA A 731 -18.97 -27.78 -27.36
C ALA A 731 -19.37 -26.41 -27.96
N GLY A 732 -18.54 -25.85 -28.83
CA GLY A 732 -18.82 -24.59 -29.52
C GLY A 732 -19.89 -24.66 -30.63
N HIS A 733 -20.58 -25.78 -30.79
CA HIS A 733 -21.76 -25.92 -31.65
C HIS A 733 -23.06 -26.16 -30.83
N MET A 734 -23.00 -26.06 -29.49
CA MET A 734 -24.13 -26.36 -28.61
C MET A 734 -25.23 -25.27 -28.62
N TYR A 735 -24.84 -23.99 -28.68
CA TYR A 735 -25.80 -22.89 -28.47
C TYR A 735 -26.43 -22.40 -29.77
N ARG A 736 -27.68 -21.92 -29.68
CA ARG A 736 -28.48 -21.50 -30.84
C ARG A 736 -27.94 -20.19 -31.42
N THR A 737 -27.80 -20.16 -32.74
CA THR A 737 -27.41 -18.96 -33.49
C THR A 737 -28.36 -18.74 -34.66
N ASN A 738 -28.04 -17.81 -35.57
CA ASN A 738 -28.86 -17.47 -36.73
C ASN A 738 -29.16 -18.67 -37.68
N PHE A 739 -28.44 -19.80 -37.52
CA PHE A 739 -28.73 -21.07 -38.22
C PHE A 739 -29.91 -21.86 -37.62
N GLY A 740 -30.56 -21.37 -36.56
CA GLY A 740 -31.80 -21.92 -35.99
C GLY A 740 -31.66 -23.19 -35.14
N ILE A 741 -30.60 -23.98 -35.34
CA ILE A 741 -30.27 -25.19 -34.58
C ILE A 741 -29.45 -24.81 -33.33
N GLY A 742 -29.65 -25.55 -32.23
CA GLY A 742 -28.95 -25.38 -30.94
C GLY A 742 -29.88 -24.98 -29.78
N HIS A 743 -29.30 -24.85 -28.59
CA HIS A 743 -29.99 -24.46 -27.35
C HIS A 743 -29.90 -22.95 -27.09
N SER A 744 -30.99 -22.28 -26.67
CA SER A 744 -30.84 -20.99 -25.98
C SER A 744 -30.55 -21.24 -24.50
N ILE A 745 -29.68 -20.41 -23.92
CA ILE A 745 -29.30 -20.50 -22.52
C ILE A 745 -30.47 -20.04 -21.63
N LYS A 746 -31.30 -19.10 -22.13
CA LYS A 746 -32.51 -18.65 -21.44
C LYS A 746 -33.53 -19.79 -21.30
N ASP A 747 -33.87 -20.46 -22.42
CA ASP A 747 -34.76 -21.63 -22.44
C ASP A 747 -34.29 -22.71 -21.44
N LEU A 748 -32.98 -22.98 -21.39
CA LEU A 748 -32.39 -23.98 -20.49
C LEU A 748 -32.48 -23.58 -19.01
N LEU A 749 -32.22 -22.31 -18.66
CA LEU A 749 -32.28 -21.84 -17.28
C LEU A 749 -33.73 -21.72 -16.78
N ASP A 750 -34.65 -21.17 -17.59
CA ASP A 750 -36.05 -21.03 -17.22
C ASP A 750 -36.77 -22.39 -17.10
N ALA A 751 -36.28 -23.44 -17.75
CA ALA A 751 -36.74 -24.82 -17.59
C ALA A 751 -36.11 -25.56 -16.38
N HIS A 752 -34.96 -25.11 -15.86
CA HIS A 752 -34.23 -25.80 -14.80
C HIS A 752 -34.79 -25.48 -13.40
N ILE A 753 -35.90 -26.12 -13.06
CA ILE A 753 -36.55 -26.08 -11.75
C ILE A 753 -36.29 -27.41 -11.03
N PRO A 754 -35.81 -27.42 -9.77
CA PRO A 754 -35.53 -28.67 -9.07
C PRO A 754 -36.83 -29.41 -8.70
N PRO A 755 -36.93 -30.73 -8.90
CA PRO A 755 -38.18 -31.49 -8.72
C PRO A 755 -38.70 -31.51 -7.27
N GLY A 756 -37.86 -31.19 -6.29
CA GLY A 756 -38.25 -31.07 -4.88
C GLY A 756 -38.77 -29.69 -4.45
N GLY A 757 -38.82 -28.68 -5.34
CA GLY A 757 -39.36 -27.33 -5.06
C GLY A 757 -38.61 -26.47 -4.03
N ARG A 758 -37.65 -27.02 -3.28
CA ARG A 758 -36.98 -26.34 -2.15
C ARG A 758 -36.11 -25.12 -2.51
N LEU A 759 -35.89 -24.86 -3.80
CA LEU A 759 -35.17 -23.68 -4.32
C LEU A 759 -36.10 -22.72 -5.10
N GLY A 760 -37.42 -22.76 -4.83
CA GLY A 760 -38.38 -21.82 -5.39
C GLY A 760 -38.49 -21.89 -6.92
N ARG A 761 -38.50 -20.73 -7.58
CA ARG A 761 -38.51 -20.59 -9.06
C ARG A 761 -37.23 -21.09 -9.76
N GLY A 762 -36.23 -21.58 -9.03
CA GLY A 762 -35.01 -22.15 -9.60
C GLY A 762 -34.13 -21.10 -10.27
N HIS A 763 -33.70 -21.36 -11.51
CA HIS A 763 -32.82 -20.46 -12.27
C HIS A 763 -33.55 -19.37 -13.08
N LYS A 764 -34.88 -19.20 -12.89
CA LYS A 764 -35.67 -18.23 -13.67
C LYS A 764 -35.17 -16.80 -13.52
N GLY A 765 -35.08 -16.10 -14.65
CA GLY A 765 -34.60 -14.72 -14.73
C GLY A 765 -33.08 -14.54 -14.59
N LEU A 766 -32.31 -15.61 -14.33
CA LEU A 766 -30.85 -15.50 -14.21
C LEU A 766 -30.17 -15.14 -15.53
N TYR A 767 -30.65 -15.61 -16.70
CA TYR A 767 -30.04 -15.25 -17.99
C TYR A 767 -29.97 -13.73 -18.18
N ASP A 768 -31.10 -13.05 -17.99
CA ASP A 768 -31.17 -11.60 -18.14
C ASP A 768 -30.38 -10.87 -17.04
N THR A 769 -30.39 -11.39 -15.81
CA THR A 769 -29.62 -10.82 -14.68
C THR A 769 -28.11 -10.89 -14.96
N ILE A 770 -27.62 -12.02 -15.46
CA ILE A 770 -26.20 -12.23 -15.80
C ILE A 770 -25.82 -11.43 -17.05
N ASN A 771 -26.61 -11.50 -18.12
CA ASN A 771 -26.24 -10.93 -19.43
C ASN A 771 -26.31 -9.39 -19.44
N ASN A 772 -27.14 -8.78 -18.60
CA ASN A 772 -27.18 -7.32 -18.43
C ASN A 772 -26.12 -6.78 -17.47
N SER A 773 -25.75 -7.52 -16.40
CA SER A 773 -24.73 -7.06 -15.47
C SER A 773 -23.30 -7.37 -15.95
N LEU A 774 -22.52 -6.31 -16.18
CA LEU A 774 -21.08 -6.43 -16.41
C LEU A 774 -20.34 -6.87 -15.16
N HIS A 775 -20.74 -6.42 -13.97
CA HIS A 775 -20.12 -6.80 -12.71
C HIS A 775 -20.37 -8.27 -12.33
N PHE A 776 -21.53 -8.87 -12.65
CA PHE A 776 -21.76 -10.30 -12.46
C PHE A 776 -20.91 -11.14 -13.43
N GLN A 777 -20.83 -10.72 -14.71
CA GLN A 777 -19.97 -11.38 -15.71
C GLN A 777 -18.49 -11.31 -15.33
N LEU A 778 -18.02 -10.16 -14.84
CA LEU A 778 -16.65 -10.00 -14.35
C LEU A 778 -16.39 -10.81 -13.07
N GLY A 779 -17.35 -10.81 -12.12
CA GLY A 779 -17.30 -11.64 -10.91
C GLY A 779 -17.15 -13.13 -11.21
N LEU A 780 -17.99 -13.69 -12.09
CA LEU A 780 -17.89 -15.08 -12.53
C LEU A 780 -16.58 -15.38 -13.27
N SER A 781 -16.15 -14.47 -14.15
CA SER A 781 -14.93 -14.65 -14.95
C SER A 781 -13.68 -14.65 -14.07
N LEU A 782 -13.61 -13.74 -13.09
CA LEU A 782 -12.55 -13.72 -12.10
C LEU A 782 -12.59 -14.96 -11.20
N ALA A 783 -13.76 -15.38 -10.70
CA ALA A 783 -13.86 -16.60 -9.88
C ALA A 783 -13.33 -17.83 -10.65
N SER A 784 -13.73 -17.98 -11.91
CA SER A 784 -13.30 -19.08 -12.77
C SER A 784 -11.79 -19.02 -13.05
N LEU A 785 -11.26 -17.84 -13.39
CA LEU A 785 -9.85 -17.63 -13.70
C LEU A 785 -8.95 -17.81 -12.47
N GLY A 786 -9.38 -17.37 -11.29
CA GLY A 786 -8.64 -17.50 -10.04
C GLY A 786 -8.49 -18.96 -9.59
N VAL A 787 -9.55 -19.75 -9.71
CA VAL A 787 -9.51 -21.22 -9.52
C VAL A 787 -8.52 -21.85 -10.50
N ILE A 788 -8.59 -21.51 -11.79
CA ILE A 788 -7.68 -22.04 -12.82
C ILE A 788 -6.23 -21.61 -12.58
N THR A 789 -5.98 -20.38 -12.11
CA THR A 789 -4.62 -19.88 -11.83
C THR A 789 -4.00 -20.60 -10.62
N SER A 790 -4.80 -20.90 -9.59
CA SER A 790 -4.35 -21.76 -8.48
C SER A 790 -4.09 -23.18 -8.96
N LEU A 791 -4.96 -23.74 -9.82
CA LEU A 791 -4.79 -25.07 -10.40
C LEU A 791 -3.52 -25.17 -11.25
N VAL A 792 -3.21 -24.14 -12.06
CA VAL A 792 -1.95 -24.02 -12.81
C VAL A 792 -0.75 -24.07 -11.86
N ALA A 793 -0.77 -23.32 -10.75
CA ALA A 793 0.31 -23.36 -9.77
C ALA A 793 0.50 -24.77 -9.16
N GLN A 794 -0.58 -25.44 -8.76
CA GLN A 794 -0.52 -26.79 -8.17
C GLN A 794 -0.06 -27.84 -9.20
N HIS A 795 -0.52 -27.76 -10.45
CA HIS A 795 -0.14 -28.72 -11.48
C HIS A 795 1.28 -28.48 -12.01
N MET A 796 1.74 -27.23 -12.17
CA MET A 796 3.07 -26.96 -12.73
C MET A 796 4.24 -27.43 -11.85
N TYR A 797 4.07 -27.51 -10.53
CA TYR A 797 5.13 -28.05 -9.65
C TYR A 797 5.09 -29.59 -9.57
N SER A 798 3.90 -30.19 -9.56
CA SER A 798 3.71 -31.65 -9.40
C SER A 798 3.76 -32.43 -10.71
N LEU A 799 3.46 -31.78 -11.84
CA LEU A 799 3.50 -32.31 -13.21
C LEU A 799 4.26 -31.33 -14.12
N PRO A 800 5.60 -31.25 -14.05
CA PRO A 800 6.38 -30.25 -14.77
C PRO A 800 6.21 -30.36 -16.29
N ALA A 801 5.65 -29.33 -16.93
CA ALA A 801 5.33 -29.36 -18.36
C ALA A 801 6.48 -28.93 -19.29
N TYR A 802 7.58 -28.42 -18.74
CA TYR A 802 8.72 -27.87 -19.50
C TYR A 802 10.02 -28.59 -19.17
N ALA A 803 10.85 -28.83 -20.18
CA ALA A 803 12.12 -29.55 -20.02
C ALA A 803 13.06 -28.81 -19.05
N PHE A 804 13.66 -29.57 -18.13
CA PHE A 804 14.63 -29.12 -17.14
C PHE A 804 14.11 -28.11 -16.09
N ILE A 805 12.80 -27.86 -16.00
CA ILE A 805 12.24 -26.91 -15.01
C ILE A 805 12.14 -27.47 -13.59
N ALA A 806 12.07 -28.79 -13.43
CA ALA A 806 12.05 -29.45 -12.12
C ALA A 806 13.40 -29.34 -11.37
N GLN A 807 14.48 -29.14 -12.12
CA GLN A 807 15.86 -28.98 -11.65
C GLN A 807 16.19 -27.51 -11.32
N ASP A 808 15.40 -26.55 -11.81
CA ASP A 808 15.55 -25.12 -11.52
C ASP A 808 14.63 -24.68 -10.37
N PHE A 809 14.99 -25.12 -9.16
CA PHE A 809 14.19 -24.95 -7.94
C PHE A 809 13.78 -23.49 -7.67
N THR A 810 14.62 -22.51 -8.00
CA THR A 810 14.31 -21.08 -7.80
C THR A 810 13.20 -20.63 -8.75
N THR A 811 13.26 -21.01 -10.03
CA THR A 811 12.21 -20.76 -11.02
C THR A 811 10.91 -21.47 -10.63
N GLN A 812 10.98 -22.74 -10.20
CA GLN A 812 9.78 -23.49 -9.82
C GLN A 812 9.08 -22.87 -8.59
N ALA A 813 9.84 -22.47 -7.56
CA ALA A 813 9.32 -21.77 -6.39
C ALA A 813 8.76 -20.38 -6.73
N ALA A 814 9.42 -19.64 -7.62
CA ALA A 814 8.95 -18.34 -8.09
C ALA A 814 7.62 -18.47 -8.85
N LEU A 815 7.50 -19.42 -9.78
CA LEU A 815 6.30 -19.67 -10.56
C LEU A 815 5.11 -20.11 -9.71
N TYR A 816 5.31 -21.02 -8.75
CA TYR A 816 4.26 -21.42 -7.81
C TYR A 816 3.75 -20.22 -7.00
N THR A 817 4.68 -19.45 -6.42
CA THR A 817 4.37 -18.29 -5.58
C THR A 817 3.63 -17.21 -6.38
N HIS A 818 4.13 -16.89 -7.58
CA HIS A 818 3.56 -15.89 -8.49
C HIS A 818 2.09 -16.21 -8.82
N HIS A 819 1.82 -17.43 -9.28
CA HIS A 819 0.46 -17.84 -9.65
C HIS A 819 -0.48 -17.93 -8.43
N GLN A 820 -0.02 -18.39 -7.26
CA GLN A 820 -0.87 -18.39 -6.06
C GLN A 820 -1.22 -16.97 -5.57
N TYR A 821 -0.28 -16.01 -5.62
CA TYR A 821 -0.60 -14.62 -5.31
C TYR A 821 -1.61 -14.03 -6.31
N ILE A 822 -1.42 -14.25 -7.61
CA ILE A 822 -2.36 -13.78 -8.64
C ILE A 822 -3.74 -14.42 -8.45
N ALA A 823 -3.81 -15.73 -8.16
CA ALA A 823 -5.06 -16.41 -7.85
C ALA A 823 -5.78 -15.75 -6.65
N GLY A 824 -5.07 -15.43 -5.57
CA GLY A 824 -5.62 -14.72 -4.41
C GLY A 824 -6.19 -13.34 -4.73
N PHE A 825 -5.48 -12.54 -5.54
CA PHE A 825 -5.96 -11.23 -6.00
C PHE A 825 -7.18 -11.35 -6.94
N ILE A 826 -7.17 -12.30 -7.87
CA ILE A 826 -8.27 -12.53 -8.81
C ILE A 826 -9.53 -13.04 -8.09
N MET A 827 -9.39 -14.02 -7.19
CA MET A 827 -10.51 -14.51 -6.35
C MET A 827 -11.06 -13.39 -5.45
N THR A 828 -10.20 -12.51 -4.93
CA THR A 828 -10.62 -11.31 -4.20
C THR A 828 -11.48 -10.38 -5.08
N GLY A 829 -11.01 -10.08 -6.30
CA GLY A 829 -11.74 -9.25 -7.26
C GLY A 829 -13.09 -9.85 -7.66
N ALA A 830 -13.21 -11.18 -7.71
CA ALA A 830 -14.46 -11.87 -8.01
C ALA A 830 -15.58 -11.54 -7.02
N PHE A 831 -15.29 -11.64 -5.71
CA PHE A 831 -16.26 -11.28 -4.67
C PHE A 831 -16.50 -9.77 -4.57
N ALA A 832 -15.47 -8.94 -4.85
CA ALA A 832 -15.63 -7.49 -4.93
C ALA A 832 -16.66 -7.09 -6.00
N HIS A 833 -16.54 -7.62 -7.23
CA HIS A 833 -17.53 -7.35 -8.28
C HIS A 833 -18.88 -8.02 -8.04
N GLY A 834 -18.92 -9.18 -7.36
CA GLY A 834 -20.18 -9.74 -6.85
C GLY A 834 -20.89 -8.82 -5.86
N ALA A 835 -20.16 -8.14 -4.97
CA ALA A 835 -20.71 -7.15 -4.05
C ALA A 835 -21.15 -5.86 -4.76
N ILE A 836 -20.42 -5.38 -5.77
CA ILE A 836 -20.84 -4.22 -6.58
C ILE A 836 -22.12 -4.55 -7.36
N PHE A 837 -22.21 -5.73 -7.98
CA PHE A 837 -23.45 -6.24 -8.61
C PHE A 837 -24.64 -6.18 -7.64
N PHE A 838 -24.47 -6.66 -6.40
CA PHE A 838 -25.55 -6.62 -5.43
C PHE A 838 -26.00 -5.19 -5.08
N ILE A 839 -25.14 -4.18 -5.21
CA ILE A 839 -25.50 -2.78 -4.97
C ILE A 839 -26.12 -2.15 -6.22
N ARG A 840 -25.39 -2.12 -7.35
CA ARG A 840 -25.77 -1.39 -8.58
C ARG A 840 -26.85 -2.10 -9.39
N ASP A 841 -26.71 -3.40 -9.61
CA ASP A 841 -27.38 -4.10 -10.72
C ASP A 841 -28.52 -5.02 -10.26
N TYR A 842 -28.47 -5.51 -9.02
CA TYR A 842 -29.43 -6.50 -8.53
C TYR A 842 -30.85 -5.92 -8.36
N ASN A 843 -31.75 -6.34 -9.24
CA ASN A 843 -33.19 -6.12 -9.15
C ASN A 843 -33.87 -7.28 -8.38
N PRO A 844 -34.50 -7.01 -7.21
CA PRO A 844 -35.23 -8.03 -6.44
C PRO A 844 -36.48 -8.56 -7.13
N GLU A 845 -37.25 -7.73 -7.83
CA GLU A 845 -38.52 -8.11 -8.47
C GLU A 845 -38.29 -9.14 -9.59
N GLN A 846 -37.27 -8.89 -10.41
CA GLN A 846 -36.84 -9.82 -11.45
C GLN A 846 -36.40 -11.17 -10.88
N ASN A 847 -35.79 -11.17 -9.69
CA ASN A 847 -35.18 -12.33 -9.05
C ASN A 847 -36.06 -12.99 -7.96
N GLU A 848 -37.28 -12.51 -7.70
CA GLU A 848 -38.20 -12.98 -6.65
C GLU A 848 -38.25 -14.51 -6.55
N ASP A 849 -38.08 -15.11 -5.37
CA ASP A 849 -38.08 -16.57 -5.15
C ASP A 849 -37.16 -17.42 -6.07
N ASN A 850 -36.25 -16.83 -6.83
CA ASN A 850 -35.22 -17.59 -7.55
C ASN A 850 -34.04 -17.91 -6.59
N VAL A 851 -33.08 -18.72 -7.04
CA VAL A 851 -31.93 -19.12 -6.18
C VAL A 851 -31.14 -17.95 -5.60
N LEU A 852 -31.10 -16.80 -6.28
CA LEU A 852 -30.34 -15.62 -5.90
C LEU A 852 -31.06 -14.80 -4.82
N ALA A 853 -32.38 -14.60 -4.96
CA ALA A 853 -33.19 -14.01 -3.89
C ALA A 853 -33.21 -14.92 -2.65
N ARG A 854 -33.47 -16.22 -2.84
CA ARG A 854 -33.51 -17.18 -1.74
C ARG A 854 -32.21 -17.24 -0.95
N MET A 855 -31.04 -17.06 -1.58
CA MET A 855 -29.75 -16.96 -0.88
C MET A 855 -29.68 -15.74 0.05
N LEU A 856 -30.24 -14.59 -0.35
CA LEU A 856 -30.31 -13.40 0.49
C LEU A 856 -31.28 -13.61 1.67
N ASP A 857 -32.40 -14.31 1.47
CA ASP A 857 -33.42 -14.60 2.51
C ASP A 857 -32.89 -15.44 3.69
N HIS A 858 -31.77 -16.14 3.53
CA HIS A 858 -31.12 -16.90 4.62
C HIS A 858 -29.63 -16.59 4.80
N LYS A 859 -29.20 -15.37 4.44
CA LYS A 859 -27.80 -14.95 4.52
C LYS A 859 -27.19 -15.08 5.92
N GLU A 860 -27.96 -14.83 6.98
CA GLU A 860 -27.52 -14.98 8.36
C GLU A 860 -27.14 -16.43 8.69
N ALA A 861 -27.81 -17.42 8.09
CA ALA A 861 -27.45 -18.83 8.25
C ALA A 861 -26.11 -19.13 7.56
N ILE A 862 -25.89 -18.63 6.34
CA ILE A 862 -24.63 -18.79 5.60
C ILE A 862 -23.45 -18.16 6.37
N ILE A 863 -23.62 -16.91 6.81
CA ILE A 863 -22.59 -16.14 7.53
C ILE A 863 -22.27 -16.79 8.88
N SER A 864 -23.28 -17.25 9.65
CA SER A 864 -23.05 -17.89 10.95
C SER A 864 -22.37 -19.26 10.85
N HIS A 865 -22.68 -20.07 9.83
CA HIS A 865 -21.99 -21.35 9.62
C HIS A 865 -20.53 -21.15 9.19
N LEU A 866 -20.25 -20.18 8.32
CA LEU A 866 -18.88 -19.81 7.96
C LEU A 866 -18.09 -19.26 9.17
N SER A 867 -18.75 -18.46 10.02
CA SER A 867 -18.15 -17.95 11.28
C SER A 867 -17.84 -19.08 12.26
N TRP A 868 -18.76 -20.02 12.45
CA TRP A 868 -18.52 -21.22 13.25
C TRP A 868 -17.36 -22.06 12.71
N ALA A 869 -17.30 -22.29 11.39
CA ALA A 869 -16.22 -23.07 10.77
C ALA A 869 -14.84 -22.39 10.96
N SER A 870 -14.76 -21.07 10.76
CA SER A 870 -13.54 -20.29 11.04
C SER A 870 -13.12 -20.37 12.51
N LEU A 871 -14.05 -20.21 13.46
CA LEU A 871 -13.74 -20.32 14.89
C LEU A 871 -13.31 -21.74 15.28
N PHE A 872 -14.01 -22.76 14.79
CA PHE A 872 -13.69 -24.17 15.02
C PHE A 872 -12.28 -24.51 14.51
N LEU A 873 -11.96 -24.18 13.25
CA LEU A 873 -10.63 -24.38 12.69
C LEU A 873 -9.58 -23.56 13.44
N GLY A 874 -9.91 -22.33 13.85
CA GLY A 874 -9.02 -21.42 14.57
C GLY A 874 -8.57 -21.98 15.92
N PHE A 875 -9.53 -22.34 16.79
CA PHE A 875 -9.23 -22.87 18.12
C PHE A 875 -8.47 -24.18 18.07
N HIS A 876 -8.86 -25.14 17.21
CA HIS A 876 -8.21 -26.45 17.16
C HIS A 876 -6.82 -26.38 16.52
N THR A 877 -6.66 -25.66 15.40
CA THR A 877 -5.35 -25.58 14.71
C THR A 877 -4.33 -24.84 15.58
N LEU A 878 -4.68 -23.66 16.12
CA LEU A 878 -3.78 -22.91 17.00
C LEU A 878 -3.52 -23.68 18.31
N GLY A 879 -4.55 -24.30 18.90
CA GLY A 879 -4.43 -25.09 20.11
C GLY A 879 -3.45 -26.26 19.97
N LEU A 880 -3.47 -26.96 18.83
CA LEU A 880 -2.52 -28.04 18.54
C LEU A 880 -1.09 -27.53 18.33
N TYR A 881 -0.89 -26.41 17.61
CA TYR A 881 0.44 -25.78 17.50
C TYR A 881 0.99 -25.37 18.87
N VAL A 882 0.19 -24.64 19.68
CA VAL A 882 0.60 -24.17 21.01
C VAL A 882 0.87 -25.34 21.96
N HIS A 883 0.05 -26.41 21.95
CA HIS A 883 0.33 -27.63 22.69
C HIS A 883 1.67 -28.25 22.27
N ASN A 884 1.91 -28.40 20.97
CA ASN A 884 3.11 -29.02 20.43
C ASN A 884 4.38 -28.22 20.71
N ASP A 885 4.31 -26.88 20.71
CA ASP A 885 5.40 -25.98 21.12
C ASP A 885 5.68 -26.07 22.63
N VAL A 886 4.65 -26.13 23.48
CA VAL A 886 4.81 -26.27 24.94
C VAL A 886 5.41 -27.64 25.31
N MET A 887 4.99 -28.72 24.63
CA MET A 887 5.58 -30.05 24.85
C MET A 887 7.06 -30.12 24.41
N LEU A 888 7.45 -29.39 23.36
CA LEU A 888 8.87 -29.21 22.98
C LEU A 888 9.64 -28.39 24.02
N ALA A 889 9.07 -27.27 24.47
CA ALA A 889 9.70 -26.39 25.46
C ALA A 889 9.92 -27.07 26.83
N PHE A 890 9.08 -28.04 27.19
CA PHE A 890 9.26 -28.89 28.37
C PHE A 890 10.16 -30.12 28.14
N GLY A 891 10.74 -30.28 26.94
CA GLY A 891 11.64 -31.40 26.63
C GLY A 891 10.94 -32.76 26.51
N THR A 892 9.63 -32.77 26.28
CA THR A 892 8.80 -33.99 26.16
C THR A 892 8.13 -34.08 24.79
N PRO A 893 8.90 -34.21 23.68
CA PRO A 893 8.36 -34.26 22.32
C PRO A 893 7.41 -35.45 22.10
N GLU A 894 7.54 -36.54 22.88
CA GLU A 894 6.67 -37.71 22.84
C GLU A 894 5.22 -37.43 23.28
N LYS A 895 4.95 -36.25 23.85
CA LYS A 895 3.61 -35.79 24.25
C LYS A 895 2.96 -34.83 23.25
N GLN A 896 3.63 -34.55 22.12
CA GLN A 896 3.01 -33.84 21.02
C GLN A 896 1.78 -34.60 20.49
N ILE A 897 0.74 -33.87 20.11
CA ILE A 897 -0.40 -34.42 19.40
C ILE A 897 -0.06 -34.36 17.90
N LEU A 898 0.34 -35.51 17.37
CA LEU A 898 0.69 -35.72 15.97
C LEU A 898 -0.44 -36.51 15.31
N ILE A 899 -1.13 -35.89 14.35
CA ILE A 899 -2.30 -36.46 13.67
C ILE A 899 -1.94 -36.74 12.21
N GLU A 900 -2.01 -38.00 11.80
CA GLU A 900 -1.75 -38.39 10.41
C GLU A 900 -2.87 -37.93 9.46
N PRO A 901 -2.56 -37.37 8.27
CA PRO A 901 -3.53 -36.99 7.26
C PRO A 901 -4.06 -38.20 6.47
N ILE A 902 -4.63 -39.18 7.18
CA ILE A 902 -5.06 -40.50 6.68
C ILE A 902 -5.89 -40.39 5.39
N PHE A 903 -6.83 -39.45 5.30
CA PHE A 903 -7.66 -39.26 4.10
C PHE A 903 -6.84 -38.83 2.87
N ALA A 904 -5.81 -38.00 3.04
CA ALA A 904 -4.94 -37.57 1.94
C ALA A 904 -3.92 -38.66 1.58
N GLN A 905 -3.39 -39.39 2.56
CA GLN A 905 -2.54 -40.57 2.33
C GLN A 905 -3.32 -41.67 1.58
N TRP A 906 -4.60 -41.88 1.92
CA TRP A 906 -5.51 -42.76 1.19
C TRP A 906 -5.74 -42.30 -0.25
N ILE A 907 -5.90 -40.99 -0.52
CA ILE A 907 -5.96 -40.46 -1.90
C ILE A 907 -4.66 -40.74 -2.66
N GLN A 908 -3.50 -40.57 -2.04
CA GLN A 908 -2.21 -40.90 -2.69
C GLN A 908 -2.13 -42.39 -3.04
N SER A 909 -2.55 -43.30 -2.15
CA SER A 909 -2.62 -44.73 -2.48
C SER A 909 -3.73 -45.10 -3.48
N ALA A 910 -4.87 -44.40 -3.48
CA ALA A 910 -5.89 -44.54 -4.51
C ALA A 910 -5.35 -44.17 -5.92
N HIS A 911 -4.40 -43.22 -5.97
CA HIS A 911 -3.65 -42.86 -7.17
C HIS A 911 -2.43 -43.76 -7.45
N GLY A 912 -2.13 -44.75 -6.62
CA GLY A 912 -1.08 -45.75 -6.89
C GLY A 912 0.22 -45.58 -6.08
N LYS A 913 0.28 -44.65 -5.12
CA LYS A 913 1.42 -44.54 -4.20
C LYS A 913 1.39 -45.66 -3.15
N THR A 914 2.32 -46.58 -3.24
CA THR A 914 2.34 -47.84 -2.46
C THR A 914 2.85 -47.68 -1.02
N SER A 915 3.60 -46.62 -0.73
CA SER A 915 4.34 -46.41 0.53
C SER A 915 3.50 -46.40 1.83
N TYR A 916 2.18 -46.21 1.75
CA TYR A 916 1.29 -46.21 2.92
C TYR A 916 0.55 -47.53 3.15
N GLY A 917 0.64 -48.50 2.23
CA GLY A 917 0.09 -49.85 2.41
C GLY A 917 -1.43 -50.00 2.37
N PHE A 918 -2.21 -49.02 1.89
CA PHE A 918 -3.69 -49.09 1.87
C PHE A 918 -4.31 -50.08 0.87
N ASP A 919 -3.54 -50.62 -0.09
CA ASP A 919 -3.97 -51.60 -1.12
C ASP A 919 -5.34 -51.27 -1.76
N VAL A 920 -5.46 -50.07 -2.34
CA VAL A 920 -6.73 -49.51 -2.83
C VAL A 920 -6.62 -48.89 -4.22
N LEU A 921 -7.64 -49.12 -5.05
CA LEU A 921 -7.77 -48.62 -6.43
C LEU A 921 -6.50 -48.85 -7.28
N LEU A 922 -5.70 -47.82 -7.56
CA LEU A 922 -4.50 -47.96 -8.41
C LEU A 922 -3.26 -48.48 -7.65
N SER A 923 -3.27 -48.53 -6.31
CA SER A 923 -2.22 -49.24 -5.56
C SER A 923 -2.48 -50.75 -5.50
N SER A 924 -3.71 -51.20 -5.74
CA SER A 924 -4.04 -52.62 -5.79
C SER A 924 -3.85 -53.21 -7.18
N THR A 925 -2.84 -54.07 -7.33
CA THR A 925 -2.51 -54.70 -8.62
C THR A 925 -3.57 -55.68 -9.13
N SER A 926 -4.56 -56.02 -8.30
CA SER A 926 -5.74 -56.82 -8.66
C SER A 926 -6.97 -55.98 -9.06
N GLY A 927 -6.96 -54.68 -8.77
CA GLY A 927 -8.14 -53.81 -8.87
C GLY A 927 -8.63 -53.59 -10.31
N PRO A 928 -9.96 -53.41 -10.54
CA PRO A 928 -10.49 -53.11 -11.88
C PRO A 928 -9.88 -51.84 -12.50
N ALA A 929 -9.67 -50.80 -11.70
CA ALA A 929 -9.06 -49.54 -12.13
C ALA A 929 -7.60 -49.74 -12.59
N PHE A 930 -6.82 -50.53 -11.85
CA PHE A 930 -5.45 -50.89 -12.23
C PHE A 930 -5.42 -51.66 -13.54
N ASN A 931 -6.24 -52.71 -13.67
CA ASN A 931 -6.29 -53.54 -14.86
C ASN A 931 -6.73 -52.78 -16.12
N ALA A 932 -7.63 -51.78 -15.99
CA ALA A 932 -8.05 -50.94 -17.12
C ALA A 932 -6.94 -50.01 -17.65
N GLY A 933 -6.05 -49.51 -16.79
CA GLY A 933 -4.95 -48.61 -17.20
C GLY A 933 -3.64 -49.31 -17.58
N ARG A 934 -3.47 -50.59 -17.20
CA ARG A 934 -2.18 -51.31 -17.14
C ARG A 934 -1.37 -51.36 -18.44
N SER A 935 -2.02 -51.28 -19.60
CA SER A 935 -1.37 -51.36 -20.92
C SER A 935 -1.28 -50.02 -21.67
N ILE A 936 -1.55 -48.90 -20.99
CA ILE A 936 -1.58 -47.56 -21.58
C ILE A 936 -0.70 -46.61 -20.76
N TRP A 937 -1.29 -45.72 -19.95
CA TRP A 937 -0.61 -44.67 -19.20
C TRP A 937 -0.16 -45.09 -17.80
N LEU A 938 -0.76 -46.15 -17.25
CA LEU A 938 -0.59 -46.51 -15.85
C LEU A 938 0.85 -46.94 -15.49
N PRO A 939 1.62 -47.65 -16.35
CA PRO A 939 3.02 -47.98 -16.04
C PRO A 939 3.91 -46.74 -15.85
N GLY A 940 3.80 -45.73 -16.73
CA GLY A 940 4.56 -44.49 -16.62
C GLY A 940 4.14 -43.66 -15.39
N TRP A 941 2.84 -43.61 -15.11
CA TRP A 941 2.30 -42.96 -13.92
C TRP A 941 2.76 -43.63 -12.61
N LEU A 942 2.66 -44.97 -12.51
CA LEU A 942 3.04 -45.71 -11.30
C LEU A 942 4.55 -45.62 -11.02
N ASN A 943 5.38 -45.53 -12.06
CA ASN A 943 6.80 -45.23 -11.93
C ASN A 943 6.98 -43.84 -11.30
N ALA A 944 6.38 -42.80 -11.90
CA ALA A 944 6.54 -41.42 -11.44
C ALA A 944 6.01 -41.17 -10.01
N ILE A 945 4.87 -41.74 -9.60
CA ILE A 945 4.26 -41.51 -8.28
C ILE A 945 4.93 -42.30 -7.13
N ASN A 946 5.72 -43.32 -7.43
CA ASN A 946 6.49 -44.08 -6.42
C ASN A 946 7.99 -43.70 -6.40
N GLU A 947 8.43 -42.86 -7.34
CA GLU A 947 9.79 -42.31 -7.40
C GLU A 947 9.94 -41.11 -6.45
N ASN A 948 10.88 -41.19 -5.50
CA ASN A 948 11.04 -40.21 -4.42
C ASN A 948 11.89 -38.98 -4.79
N THR A 949 12.44 -38.92 -6.01
CA THR A 949 13.26 -37.80 -6.50
C THR A 949 12.47 -36.68 -7.19
N ASN A 950 11.14 -36.78 -7.29
CA ASN A 950 10.27 -35.78 -7.92
C ASN A 950 9.14 -35.27 -7.00
N SER A 951 8.31 -34.34 -7.48
CA SER A 951 7.26 -33.65 -6.69
C SER A 951 5.83 -34.20 -6.86
N LEU A 952 5.64 -35.30 -7.58
CA LEU A 952 4.32 -35.89 -7.82
C LEU A 952 3.83 -36.63 -6.58
N PHE A 953 2.81 -36.07 -5.90
CA PHE A 953 2.28 -36.60 -4.63
C PHE A 953 3.37 -36.88 -3.59
N LEU A 954 4.11 -35.82 -3.22
CA LEU A 954 5.06 -35.82 -2.09
C LEU A 954 4.50 -36.53 -0.85
N THR A 955 5.37 -37.22 -0.12
CA THR A 955 4.98 -37.95 1.11
C THR A 955 4.58 -36.96 2.21
N ILE A 956 3.43 -37.20 2.85
CA ILE A 956 2.79 -36.28 3.81
C ILE A 956 2.55 -36.94 5.17
N GLY A 957 2.63 -36.15 6.24
CA GLY A 957 2.46 -36.59 7.63
C GLY A 957 1.88 -35.49 8.54
N PRO A 958 2.16 -35.53 9.86
CA PRO A 958 1.49 -34.65 10.84
C PRO A 958 1.77 -33.15 10.69
N GLY A 959 2.94 -32.79 10.14
CA GLY A 959 3.24 -31.39 9.79
C GLY A 959 2.32 -30.88 8.69
N ASP A 960 2.12 -31.69 7.65
CA ASP A 960 1.21 -31.40 6.54
C ASP A 960 -0.24 -31.30 7.02
N PHE A 961 -0.68 -32.19 7.90
CA PHE A 961 -2.01 -32.12 8.51
C PHE A 961 -2.28 -30.76 9.15
N LEU A 962 -1.36 -30.26 9.99
CA LEU A 962 -1.54 -28.99 10.69
C LEU A 962 -1.52 -27.79 9.74
N VAL A 963 -0.61 -27.75 8.76
CA VAL A 963 -0.57 -26.62 7.81
C VAL A 963 -1.76 -26.62 6.85
N HIS A 964 -2.28 -27.79 6.44
CA HIS A 964 -3.51 -27.85 5.64
C HIS A 964 -4.75 -27.36 6.41
N HIS A 965 -4.82 -27.59 7.72
CA HIS A 965 -5.87 -27.00 8.57
C HIS A 965 -5.69 -25.48 8.75
N ALA A 966 -4.45 -24.98 8.81
CA ALA A 966 -4.16 -23.54 8.80
C ALA A 966 -4.53 -22.87 7.46
N ILE A 967 -4.30 -23.55 6.33
CA ILE A 967 -4.75 -23.12 5.00
C ILE A 967 -6.29 -23.11 4.94
N ALA A 968 -6.94 -24.17 5.43
CA ALA A 968 -8.40 -24.25 5.49
C ALA A 968 -8.99 -23.12 6.34
N LEU A 969 -8.39 -22.80 7.50
CA LEU A 969 -8.75 -21.65 8.34
C LEU A 969 -8.64 -20.33 7.57
N GLY A 970 -7.53 -20.11 6.87
CA GLY A 970 -7.30 -18.91 6.06
C GLY A 970 -8.34 -18.76 4.94
N LEU A 971 -8.63 -19.85 4.23
CA LEU A 971 -9.64 -19.87 3.16
C LEU A 971 -11.05 -19.60 3.71
N HIS A 972 -11.51 -20.36 4.71
CA HIS A 972 -12.86 -20.16 5.29
C HIS A 972 -13.05 -18.76 5.87
N THR A 973 -12.02 -18.19 6.51
CA THR A 973 -12.09 -16.84 7.09
C THR A 973 -12.08 -15.76 6.00
N THR A 974 -11.32 -15.95 4.93
CA THR A 974 -11.35 -15.04 3.76
C THR A 974 -12.70 -15.11 3.05
N THR A 975 -13.24 -16.31 2.84
CA THR A 975 -14.59 -16.52 2.29
C THR A 975 -15.67 -15.90 3.19
N LEU A 976 -15.59 -16.06 4.51
CA LEU A 976 -16.49 -15.42 5.47
C LEU A 976 -16.52 -13.89 5.29
N ILE A 977 -15.35 -13.24 5.25
CA ILE A 977 -15.23 -11.79 5.10
C ILE A 977 -15.85 -11.34 3.76
N LEU A 978 -15.47 -11.99 2.65
CA LEU A 978 -15.90 -11.62 1.30
C LEU A 978 -17.41 -11.91 1.08
N VAL A 979 -17.92 -13.06 1.52
CA VAL A 979 -19.34 -13.43 1.43
C VAL A 979 -20.19 -12.51 2.30
N LYS A 980 -19.79 -12.24 3.55
CA LYS A 980 -20.49 -11.29 4.42
C LYS A 980 -20.48 -9.88 3.83
N GLY A 981 -19.36 -9.45 3.24
CA GLY A 981 -19.25 -8.18 2.53
C GLY A 981 -20.26 -8.04 1.38
N ALA A 982 -20.46 -9.10 0.59
CA ALA A 982 -21.44 -9.13 -0.49
C ALA A 982 -22.91 -9.25 -0.02
N LEU A 983 -23.21 -10.11 0.95
CA LEU A 983 -24.59 -10.35 1.41
C LEU A 983 -25.13 -9.21 2.30
N ASP A 984 -24.26 -8.46 2.99
CA ASP A 984 -24.59 -7.22 3.70
C ASP A 984 -24.34 -5.94 2.88
N ALA A 985 -24.08 -6.06 1.57
CA ALA A 985 -23.78 -4.92 0.69
C ALA A 985 -25.01 -4.01 0.50
N ARG A 986 -26.20 -4.58 0.30
CA ARG A 986 -27.44 -3.81 0.13
C ARG A 986 -28.00 -3.24 1.43
N GLY A 987 -27.77 -3.92 2.54
CA GLY A 987 -28.41 -3.60 3.82
C GLY A 987 -28.12 -4.64 4.89
N SER A 988 -28.15 -4.18 6.14
CA SER A 988 -27.84 -4.93 7.37
C SER A 988 -28.71 -4.39 8.52
N LYS A 989 -28.82 -5.11 9.64
CA LYS A 989 -29.63 -4.63 10.78
C LYS A 989 -29.13 -3.31 11.39
N LEU A 990 -27.84 -2.99 11.24
CA LEU A 990 -27.22 -1.74 11.70
C LEU A 990 -27.47 -0.58 10.71
N MET A 991 -27.28 -0.86 9.41
CA MET A 991 -27.49 0.08 8.31
C MET A 991 -28.32 -0.62 7.22
N PRO A 992 -29.67 -0.49 7.25
CA PRO A 992 -30.58 -1.20 6.33
C PRO A 992 -30.58 -0.67 4.89
N ASP A 993 -30.22 0.60 4.75
CA ASP A 993 -30.26 1.49 3.59
C ASP A 993 -28.93 1.57 2.82
N LYS A 994 -27.96 0.71 3.16
CA LYS A 994 -26.58 0.75 2.65
C LYS A 994 -26.45 0.84 1.12
N LYS A 995 -27.36 0.19 0.37
CA LYS A 995 -27.40 0.28 -1.12
C LYS A 995 -27.37 1.72 -1.63
N ASP A 996 -27.99 2.66 -0.91
CA ASP A 996 -28.21 4.04 -1.37
C ASP A 996 -26.96 4.92 -1.23
N PHE A 997 -25.92 4.41 -0.55
CA PHE A 997 -24.60 5.03 -0.39
C PHE A 997 -23.55 4.47 -1.37
N GLY A 998 -23.92 3.50 -2.21
CA GLY A 998 -23.01 2.85 -3.16
C GLY A 998 -21.97 1.92 -2.51
N TYR A 999 -21.02 1.46 -3.33
CA TYR A 999 -20.02 0.44 -2.92
C TYR A 999 -18.94 0.99 -1.98
N SER A 1000 -18.50 2.23 -2.18
CA SER A 1000 -17.37 2.84 -1.47
C SER A 1000 -17.75 4.18 -0.83
N PHE A 1001 -18.01 4.15 0.47
CA PHE A 1001 -18.28 5.30 1.32
C PHE A 1001 -17.55 5.12 2.68
N PRO A 1002 -17.32 6.18 3.47
CA PRO A 1002 -16.51 6.06 4.71
C PRO A 1002 -17.21 5.28 5.83
N CYS A 1003 -18.40 5.72 6.26
CA CYS A 1003 -19.24 5.15 7.32
C CYS A 1003 -20.65 5.80 7.33
N ASP A 1004 -21.55 5.36 8.22
CA ASP A 1004 -22.92 5.87 8.45
C ASP A 1004 -23.03 6.58 9.81
N GLY A 1005 -22.08 7.50 10.09
CA GLY A 1005 -21.99 8.13 11.41
C GLY A 1005 -21.58 7.18 12.55
N PRO A 1006 -21.54 7.67 13.80
CA PRO A 1006 -21.26 6.85 14.98
C PRO A 1006 -22.50 6.52 15.84
N ILE A 1007 -23.69 6.99 15.47
CA ILE A 1007 -24.86 7.11 16.38
C ILE A 1007 -25.46 5.77 16.85
N LYS A 1008 -25.15 4.65 16.18
CA LYS A 1008 -25.65 3.31 16.54
C LYS A 1008 -24.51 2.47 17.15
N ASP A 1009 -24.43 2.48 18.49
CA ASP A 1009 -23.61 1.64 19.39
C ASP A 1009 -22.17 1.26 18.95
N GLU A 1010 -21.18 1.80 19.68
CA GLU A 1010 -19.75 1.44 19.61
C GLU A 1010 -19.08 1.41 18.21
N GLY A 1011 -19.37 2.41 17.39
CA GLY A 1011 -18.44 2.91 16.37
C GLY A 1011 -18.44 2.15 15.04
N LEU A 1012 -19.03 2.78 14.01
CA LEU A 1012 -19.20 2.22 12.67
C LEU A 1012 -17.92 2.24 11.79
N CYS A 1013 -16.79 1.85 12.37
CA CYS A 1013 -15.58 1.51 11.62
C CYS A 1013 -15.77 0.12 10.98
N ARG A 1014 -15.66 0.04 9.64
CA ARG A 1014 -15.87 -1.17 8.79
C ARG A 1014 -17.34 -1.53 8.47
N GLY A 1015 -18.19 -0.57 8.14
CA GLY A 1015 -19.53 -0.82 7.57
C GLY A 1015 -19.55 -1.29 6.10
N ARG A 1016 -18.42 -1.14 5.39
CA ARG A 1016 -18.26 -1.26 3.93
C ARG A 1016 -18.39 -2.69 3.38
N ALA A 1017 -18.64 -2.77 2.07
CA ALA A 1017 -18.40 -3.99 1.28
C ALA A 1017 -16.94 -4.10 0.79
N VAL A 1018 -16.22 -2.98 0.64
CA VAL A 1018 -14.81 -2.91 0.19
C VAL A 1018 -13.81 -3.14 1.34
N GLU A 1019 -13.65 -4.37 1.85
CA GLU A 1019 -12.46 -4.72 2.66
C GLU A 1019 -11.89 -6.14 2.38
N PRO A 1020 -11.03 -6.29 1.34
CA PRO A 1020 -10.16 -7.44 1.21
C PRO A 1020 -8.83 -7.30 2.00
N PRO A 1021 -8.11 -8.39 2.31
CA PRO A 1021 -7.00 -8.38 3.28
C PRO A 1021 -5.73 -7.61 2.86
N THR A 1022 -5.58 -7.23 1.58
CA THR A 1022 -4.30 -6.73 1.02
C THR A 1022 -4.07 -5.23 1.15
N ALA A 1023 -5.00 -4.47 1.74
CA ALA A 1023 -4.89 -3.03 1.99
C ALA A 1023 -4.99 -2.67 3.49
N ALA A 1024 -4.37 -3.48 4.35
CA ALA A 1024 -4.52 -3.42 5.81
C ALA A 1024 -3.74 -2.27 6.50
N TYR A 1025 -4.11 -1.02 6.25
CA TYR A 1025 -3.73 0.13 7.08
C TYR A 1025 -4.97 0.93 7.52
N GLY A 1026 -5.43 0.66 8.74
CA GLY A 1026 -6.65 1.23 9.30
C GLY A 1026 -7.21 0.33 10.40
N VAL A 1027 -6.64 0.43 11.60
CA VAL A 1027 -7.08 -0.34 12.77
C VAL A 1027 -7.46 0.63 13.89
N CYS A 1028 -8.74 0.96 13.97
CA CYS A 1028 -9.32 1.41 15.24
C CYS A 1028 -9.42 0.20 16.16
N THR A 1029 -8.94 0.32 17.41
CA THR A 1029 -9.02 -0.74 18.43
C THR A 1029 -9.31 -0.12 19.80
N SER A 1030 -10.46 -0.48 20.36
CA SER A 1030 -10.86 -0.18 21.73
C SER A 1030 -10.46 -1.31 22.68
N ASN A 1031 -9.22 -1.24 23.17
CA ASN A 1031 -8.64 -2.08 24.24
C ASN A 1031 -8.43 -3.60 23.97
N PRO A 1032 -7.64 -4.30 24.81
CA PRO A 1032 -7.07 -5.60 24.45
C PRO A 1032 -7.65 -6.80 25.21
N VAL A 1033 -7.88 -7.89 24.48
CA VAL A 1033 -7.82 -9.27 25.01
C VAL A 1033 -6.87 -10.06 24.11
N SER A 1034 -6.06 -10.93 24.69
CA SER A 1034 -4.89 -11.53 24.03
C SER A 1034 -5.20 -12.75 23.16
N SER A 1035 -4.90 -12.67 21.86
CA SER A 1035 -4.62 -13.84 21.02
C SER A 1035 -3.69 -13.48 19.86
N SER A 1036 -2.38 -13.72 20.03
CA SER A 1036 -1.37 -13.38 19.03
C SER A 1036 -1.26 -14.46 17.94
N ILE A 1037 -1.85 -14.19 16.77
CA ILE A 1037 -1.63 -14.97 15.55
C ILE A 1037 -0.93 -14.08 14.53
N ARG A 1038 0.33 -14.38 14.18
CA ARG A 1038 1.04 -13.73 13.07
C ARG A 1038 0.96 -14.59 11.82
N ILE A 1039 0.26 -14.10 10.80
CA ILE A 1039 0.47 -14.57 9.42
C ILE A 1039 1.83 -14.01 8.97
N VAL A 1040 2.74 -14.90 8.55
CA VAL A 1040 4.10 -14.51 8.13
C VAL A 1040 4.05 -13.97 6.70
N SER A 1041 3.74 -12.69 6.56
CA SER A 1041 3.83 -11.97 5.29
C SER A 1041 5.29 -11.69 4.92
N ILE A 1042 5.91 -12.58 4.14
CA ILE A 1042 7.23 -12.34 3.52
C ILE A 1042 7.04 -11.31 2.40
N SER A 1043 7.11 -10.02 2.75
CA SER A 1043 7.13 -8.92 1.77
C SER A 1043 8.50 -8.87 1.10
N ALA A 1044 8.65 -9.56 -0.03
CA ALA A 1044 9.84 -9.54 -0.86
C ALA A 1044 10.00 -8.22 -1.64
N THR A 1045 10.22 -7.11 -0.92
CA THR A 1045 10.53 -5.81 -1.52
C THR A 1045 11.97 -5.83 -2.02
N ILE A 1046 12.16 -6.06 -3.32
CA ILE A 1046 13.50 -6.09 -3.94
C ILE A 1046 14.09 -4.68 -3.95
N LYS A 1047 14.94 -4.39 -2.96
CA LYS A 1047 16.07 -3.46 -3.07
C LYS A 1047 17.33 -4.20 -2.65
N GLY A 1048 18.32 -4.22 -3.53
CA GLY A 1048 19.44 -5.16 -3.44
C GLY A 1048 20.40 -4.90 -2.28
N VAL A 1049 20.45 -5.84 -1.34
CA VAL A 1049 21.64 -6.20 -0.57
C VAL A 1049 21.61 -7.73 -0.45
N GLU A 1050 22.63 -8.42 -0.95
CA GLU A 1050 22.72 -9.88 -0.79
C GLU A 1050 23.09 -10.23 0.66
N ILE A 1051 22.36 -11.20 1.25
CA ILE A 1051 22.80 -11.90 2.46
C ILE A 1051 23.24 -13.30 2.02
N GLN A 1052 24.51 -13.63 2.26
CA GLN A 1052 25.05 -14.95 1.94
C GLN A 1052 24.40 -16.03 2.82
N VAL A 1053 23.60 -16.91 2.21
CA VAL A 1053 23.02 -18.07 2.89
C VAL A 1053 24.04 -19.22 2.89
N LEU A 1054 25.00 -19.17 3.81
CA LEU A 1054 25.84 -20.34 4.12
C LEU A 1054 25.02 -21.37 4.90
N ARG A 1055 24.54 -22.41 4.19
CA ARG A 1055 24.04 -23.63 4.85
C ARG A 1055 25.21 -24.50 5.26
N HIS A 1056 25.31 -24.81 6.56
CA HIS A 1056 25.80 -26.11 7.02
C HIS A 1056 25.04 -26.51 8.30
N PRO A 1057 24.60 -27.78 8.42
CA PRO A 1057 23.88 -28.24 9.60
C PRO A 1057 24.84 -28.62 10.73
N TYR A 1058 24.41 -28.45 11.98
CA TYR A 1058 25.04 -29.09 13.13
C TYR A 1058 24.03 -29.94 13.90
N LEU A 1059 24.22 -31.25 13.78
CA LEU A 1059 23.66 -32.25 14.68
C LEU A 1059 24.38 -32.20 16.04
N VAL A 1060 23.70 -32.68 17.07
CA VAL A 1060 24.28 -32.81 18.42
C VAL A 1060 25.27 -33.98 18.45
N GLY A 1061 26.46 -33.76 19.01
CA GLY A 1061 27.45 -34.83 19.26
C GLY A 1061 28.55 -34.39 20.22
N CYS A 1062 28.76 -35.15 21.30
CA CYS A 1062 29.82 -34.90 22.27
C CYS A 1062 30.94 -35.94 22.16
N GLN A 1063 32.20 -35.49 22.10
CA GLN A 1063 33.41 -36.10 22.71
C GLN A 1063 34.58 -35.10 22.54
N LYS A 1064 35.45 -34.87 23.53
CA LYS A 1064 36.72 -35.58 23.83
C LYS A 1064 37.67 -35.70 22.62
N GLU A 1065 39.00 -35.61 22.70
CA GLU A 1065 40.05 -35.28 23.71
C GLU A 1065 41.38 -35.13 22.89
N LEU A 1066 42.54 -34.59 23.32
CA LEU A 1066 43.12 -34.08 24.58
C LEU A 1066 44.35 -33.19 24.21
N LYS A 1067 45.13 -32.74 25.21
CA LYS A 1067 46.51 -32.19 25.15
C LYS A 1067 46.69 -30.74 24.68
N ASP A 1068 47.65 -29.94 25.12
CA ASP A 1068 48.64 -29.80 26.23
C ASP A 1068 49.41 -28.51 25.78
N ASP A 1069 50.15 -27.72 26.57
CA ASP A 1069 50.91 -28.03 27.79
C ASP A 1069 51.18 -26.75 28.64
N SER A 1070 51.31 -26.92 29.96
CA SER A 1070 51.91 -25.99 30.96
C SER A 1070 51.31 -24.56 31.16
N ALA A 1071 51.36 -23.89 32.32
CA ALA A 1071 51.45 -24.22 33.77
C ALA A 1071 51.16 -22.89 34.55
N CYS A 1072 51.05 -22.74 35.88
CA CYS A 1072 51.18 -23.64 37.04
C CYS A 1072 50.44 -23.05 38.29
N HIS A 1073 50.54 -23.75 39.42
CA HIS A 1073 50.49 -23.27 40.83
C HIS A 1073 49.21 -22.70 41.49
N ASN A 1074 48.54 -23.62 42.20
CA ASN A 1074 48.51 -23.74 43.67
C ASN A 1074 47.33 -23.21 44.53
N GLN A 1075 46.77 -24.21 45.25
CA GLN A 1075 46.47 -24.23 46.69
C GLN A 1075 45.16 -23.66 47.26
N ASN A 1076 44.24 -24.61 47.49
CA ASN A 1076 43.79 -25.05 48.84
C ASN A 1076 42.51 -24.49 49.50
N PHE A 1077 41.63 -25.45 49.79
CA PHE A 1077 40.89 -25.70 51.05
C PHE A 1077 39.61 -24.90 51.40
N ASP A 1078 38.51 -25.65 51.42
CA ASP A 1078 37.62 -25.88 52.57
C ASP A 1078 36.76 -24.74 53.19
N SER A 1079 35.47 -24.76 52.84
CA SER A 1079 34.44 -25.50 53.59
C SER A 1079 33.20 -24.74 54.14
N HIS A 1080 32.11 -25.54 54.22
CA HIS A 1080 31.00 -25.50 55.19
C HIS A 1080 30.02 -24.30 55.30
N ASP A 1081 28.78 -24.61 54.88
CA ASP A 1081 27.55 -24.61 55.71
C ASP A 1081 26.59 -23.39 55.83
N LYS A 1082 25.30 -23.79 55.90
CA LYS A 1082 24.17 -23.20 56.66
C LYS A 1082 23.44 -21.94 56.14
N VAL A 1083 22.49 -22.24 55.25
CA VAL A 1083 21.04 -21.95 55.44
C VAL A 1083 20.66 -22.11 56.93
N PRO A 1084 19.95 -21.15 57.60
CA PRO A 1084 18.47 -21.17 57.51
C PRO A 1084 17.66 -19.85 57.67
N GLN A 1085 16.54 -19.83 56.93
CA GLN A 1085 15.20 -19.31 57.25
C GLN A 1085 14.90 -17.82 57.54
N LYS A 1086 13.93 -17.35 56.72
CA LYS A 1086 12.75 -16.50 57.04
C LYS A 1086 12.95 -15.03 57.43
N GLY A 1087 12.31 -14.19 56.61
CA GLY A 1087 11.95 -12.79 56.81
C GLY A 1087 10.94 -12.43 55.74
#